data_AF-A0A968SXU9-F1
#
_entry.id   AF-A0A968SXU9-F1
#
_cell.length_a   1.000
_cell.length_b   1.000
_cell.length_c   1.000
_cell.angle_alpha   90.00
_cell.angle_beta   90.00
_cell.angle_gamma   90.00
#
_symmetry.space_group_name_H-M   'P 1'
#
loop_
_entity.id
_entity.type
_entity.pdbx_description
1 polymer ?
#
loop_
_entity_poly.entity_id
_entity_poly.type
_entity_poly.pdbx_seq_one_letter_code
_entity_poly.pdbx_strand_id
1 'polypeptide(L)'
;MTNVRASEFGKLLSAADEDRSRSEAVRSPGDFHGDIAAKELHWFDRRDQNWIQLRATDEGWTGFSAVDGRSVDLKERDSSDSPWSCAFDDRDAPYYRWFVGGLTNACFNEIDRHVLAGKGSKPAFIFEGDRWDPAKNDGRGGPVHEESISYRRLLRETVVRSQVLASLGLRKGDRVAFNLPNIPEQIFYTEAAKRLGLIYTPVFGGFSAKTLSDRIWDAGAKVVVTADGGYRNAEAVSFKTSFTDPALDNFVPLPVATAAMRAALQSLALGPEADRLAEVVEAALRGEITVERSDIMRELGRGLSSLQVAPERKAEIRTAVARRLADARHVVEKVIVVRYTGQDVTKQPRDAWSRELVEEAQSAVLEAARAAGMKAGSLEELEGLDDVSYWRALNASHPALPVEADWPAFIIYTSGSTGKPKGVVHTHGGWLAGIAHTMRVVFDAKESDRIYVIADPGWITGQSYLIGAPLAVGITSIQAEGSPLFPHAGRFSSIIERHGATIFKAGSTFLKAVMTDPESSRDMSEHDMSKLKVSTFCAEPVSAAVQQFGMDNVCRHYINSYWATEHGGIVFSCPWGGFKPLASDAKTWPLPWIQAEVRVALERDEAGRATKWREAEPQEKGELVITSPYPYLARTIWGDAQRLGTPDWKGDIARFHATYFDRWEGSPAYTQGDYARRHEDGAFTLHGRSDDVLNVSGHRIGTEEIEGALLRDKILRKDSPVGNAVVVGAPHEEKGETPVAFLIAAPGAKIHDEDIERLKGLVRTEKGSTAVPSDFLVVSAFPETRSGKYMRRALRSILLDEPLGDLSTLRNPESVEEIRTTVSEWKEWGRLAEARQILQLYRYLRVENHEISEGQSVAVVTIANPPVNSLNERSLDELNTILQHIAHRKETVAVIITGAGTSFVAGADVKELLEIGEEGDRESAMTLPHAAQNAFKVIEELDKPVIAAVNGPALGGGNELVLACHHVVADRRARFGQPEINLHLLPGYGGTQRLPRKLLARRGASGLSESLRIMLGGRALWMSVDRGVNLDRTGCTKP
;
A
#
# COMPACT_ATOMS: atom_id res chain seq x y z
N MET A 1 40.93 -28.82 -2.06
CA MET A 1 39.48 -28.90 -1.75
C MET A 1 38.84 -27.48 -1.76
N THR A 2 39.25 -26.59 -2.66
CA THR A 2 39.03 -25.14 -2.51
C THR A 2 38.22 -24.47 -3.64
N ASN A 3 37.71 -25.21 -4.63
CA ASN A 3 36.93 -24.63 -5.75
C ASN A 3 35.40 -24.74 -5.61
N VAL A 4 34.87 -25.24 -4.49
CA VAL A 4 33.43 -25.48 -4.28
C VAL A 4 32.72 -24.33 -3.53
N ARG A 5 33.46 -23.55 -2.70
CA ARG A 5 32.85 -22.59 -1.75
C ARG A 5 32.18 -21.37 -2.39
N ALA A 6 32.69 -20.86 -3.52
CA ALA A 6 32.13 -19.69 -4.20
C ALA A 6 30.67 -19.87 -4.64
N SER A 7 30.33 -21.09 -5.07
CA SER A 7 29.00 -21.43 -5.61
C SER A 7 27.95 -21.70 -4.53
N GLU A 8 28.34 -21.68 -3.26
CA GLU A 8 27.51 -22.09 -2.12
C GLU A 8 27.20 -20.96 -1.12
N PHE A 9 27.77 -19.75 -1.28
CA PHE A 9 27.47 -18.62 -0.38
C PHE A 9 25.96 -18.29 -0.39
N GLY A 10 25.37 -18.25 0.81
CA GLY A 10 23.94 -18.01 1.00
C GLY A 10 23.03 -19.19 0.60
N LYS A 11 23.57 -20.39 0.41
CA LYS A 11 22.77 -21.60 0.19
C LYS A 11 22.75 -22.48 1.43
N LEU A 12 21.55 -22.92 1.81
CA LEU A 12 21.34 -23.98 2.80
C LEU A 12 20.88 -25.22 2.03
N LEU A 13 21.73 -26.23 1.88
CA LEU A 13 21.45 -27.41 1.03
C LEU A 13 21.00 -28.63 1.84
N SER A 14 21.22 -28.61 3.15
CA SER A 14 20.87 -29.70 4.07
C SER A 14 20.52 -29.16 5.46
N ALA A 15 19.85 -30.00 6.26
CA ALA A 15 19.60 -29.69 7.68
C ALA A 15 20.91 -29.46 8.46
N ALA A 16 21.99 -30.19 8.12
CA ALA A 16 23.30 -29.99 8.74
C ALA A 16 23.91 -28.62 8.42
N ASP A 17 23.66 -28.08 7.23
CA ASP A 17 24.10 -26.72 6.87
C ASP A 17 23.32 -25.67 7.67
N GLU A 18 22.01 -25.88 7.82
CA GLU A 18 21.15 -25.02 8.64
C GLU A 18 21.59 -25.03 10.11
N ASP A 19 21.81 -26.21 10.69
CA ASP A 19 22.23 -26.39 12.08
C ASP A 19 23.61 -25.77 12.34
N ARG A 20 24.55 -25.93 11.39
CA ARG A 20 25.86 -25.28 11.46
C ARG A 20 25.72 -23.76 11.44
N SER A 21 24.94 -23.22 10.49
CA SER A 21 24.69 -21.78 10.38
C SER A 21 24.01 -21.22 11.64
N ARG A 22 23.03 -21.93 12.21
CA ARG A 22 22.36 -21.56 13.46
C ARG A 22 23.31 -21.57 14.64
N SER A 23 24.15 -22.60 14.74
CA SER A 23 25.16 -22.73 15.79
C SER A 23 26.21 -21.60 15.71
N GLU A 24 26.63 -21.22 14.50
CA GLU A 24 27.58 -20.12 14.28
C GLU A 24 26.98 -18.76 14.63
N ALA A 25 25.73 -18.50 14.22
CA ALA A 25 25.01 -17.27 14.55
C ALA A 25 24.86 -17.07 16.07
N VAL A 26 24.63 -18.16 16.82
CA VAL A 26 24.55 -18.13 18.28
C VAL A 26 25.92 -17.99 18.95
N ARG A 27 26.92 -18.74 18.46
CA ARG A 27 28.25 -18.79 19.08
C ARG A 27 29.03 -17.48 18.89
N SER A 28 28.95 -16.88 17.70
CA SER A 28 29.62 -15.62 17.40
C SER A 28 28.76 -14.77 16.45
N PRO A 29 27.74 -14.07 16.97
CA PRO A 29 26.83 -13.27 16.14
C PRO A 29 27.58 -12.20 15.34
N GLY A 30 28.61 -11.58 15.93
CA GLY A 30 29.45 -10.58 15.26
C GLY A 30 30.18 -11.15 14.05
N ASP A 31 30.85 -12.30 14.19
CA ASP A 31 31.59 -12.91 13.08
C ASP A 31 30.63 -13.43 12.00
N PHE A 32 29.54 -14.11 12.41
CA PHE A 32 28.56 -14.68 11.49
C PHE A 32 27.91 -13.61 10.62
N HIS A 33 27.36 -12.56 11.25
CA HIS A 33 26.71 -11.48 10.52
C HIS A 33 27.71 -10.57 9.81
N GLY A 34 28.91 -10.42 10.37
CA GLY A 34 30.01 -9.69 9.76
C GLY A 34 30.45 -10.32 8.44
N ASP A 35 30.64 -11.63 8.40
CA ASP A 35 31.02 -12.35 7.17
C ASP A 35 29.98 -12.14 6.05
N ILE A 36 28.69 -12.29 6.38
CA ILE A 36 27.60 -12.03 5.45
C ILE A 36 27.64 -10.59 4.95
N ALA A 37 27.76 -9.60 5.86
CA ALA A 37 27.71 -8.20 5.51
C ALA A 37 28.92 -7.74 4.66
N ALA A 38 30.11 -8.30 4.91
CA ALA A 38 31.31 -8.08 4.11
C ALA A 38 31.15 -8.60 2.67
N LYS A 39 30.39 -9.68 2.48
CA LYS A 39 30.14 -10.31 1.18
C LYS A 39 28.93 -9.76 0.44
N GLU A 40 27.90 -9.29 1.12
CA GLU A 40 26.70 -8.75 0.47
C GLU A 40 26.84 -7.29 0.04
N LEU A 41 27.62 -6.48 0.78
CA LEU A 41 27.72 -5.03 0.57
C LEU A 41 29.14 -4.58 0.26
N HIS A 42 29.24 -3.45 -0.44
CA HIS A 42 30.43 -2.63 -0.51
C HIS A 42 30.48 -1.67 0.68
N TRP A 43 31.66 -1.57 1.26
CA TRP A 43 32.03 -0.73 2.40
C TRP A 43 33.04 0.31 1.95
N PHE A 44 32.97 1.51 2.48
CA PHE A 44 33.88 2.58 2.10
C PHE A 44 35.14 2.56 2.98
N ASP A 45 36.30 2.26 2.39
CA ASP A 45 37.59 2.34 3.04
C ASP A 45 38.17 3.75 2.96
N ARG A 46 38.28 4.41 4.11
CA ARG A 46 38.82 5.77 4.22
C ARG A 46 40.31 5.85 3.84
N ARG A 47 41.08 4.78 4.00
CA ARG A 47 42.54 4.78 3.79
C ARG A 47 42.88 5.00 2.32
N ASP A 48 42.22 4.23 1.45
CA ASP A 48 42.52 4.19 0.03
C ASP A 48 41.42 4.82 -0.84
N GLN A 49 40.36 5.35 -0.22
CA GLN A 49 39.20 5.95 -0.90
C GLN A 49 38.53 4.97 -1.89
N ASN A 50 38.32 3.73 -1.44
CA ASN A 50 37.75 2.65 -2.23
C ASN A 50 36.45 2.13 -1.61
N TRP A 51 35.48 1.79 -2.46
CA TRP A 51 34.34 0.95 -2.09
C TRP A 51 34.75 -0.50 -2.24
N ILE A 52 34.77 -1.28 -1.15
CA ILE A 52 35.35 -2.62 -1.09
C ILE A 52 34.34 -3.66 -0.60
N GLN A 53 34.46 -4.88 -1.08
CA GLN A 53 33.62 -6.01 -0.73
C GLN A 53 34.50 -7.26 -0.62
N LEU A 54 34.22 -8.12 0.34
CA LEU A 54 34.86 -9.42 0.44
C LEU A 54 34.30 -10.33 -0.65
N ARG A 55 35.17 -11.02 -1.40
CA ARG A 55 34.71 -11.98 -2.40
C ARG A 55 33.96 -13.14 -1.74
N ALA A 56 32.93 -13.65 -2.40
CA ALA A 56 32.20 -14.83 -1.93
C ALA A 56 33.09 -16.10 -1.81
N THR A 57 34.26 -16.12 -2.46
CA THR A 57 35.27 -17.19 -2.36
C THR A 57 36.13 -17.12 -1.10
N ASP A 58 36.07 -16.02 -0.33
CA ASP A 58 37.03 -15.64 0.71
C ASP A 58 38.46 -15.34 0.19
N GLU A 59 38.64 -15.24 -1.13
CA GLU A 59 39.96 -15.00 -1.75
C GLU A 59 40.26 -13.50 -1.94
N GLY A 60 40.21 -12.77 -0.82
CA GLY A 60 40.58 -11.35 -0.73
C GLY A 60 39.46 -10.36 -1.06
N TRP A 61 39.81 -9.08 -0.99
CA TRP A 61 38.89 -7.95 -1.17
C TRP A 61 38.94 -7.40 -2.59
N THR A 62 37.78 -7.02 -3.13
CA THR A 62 37.65 -6.39 -4.45
C THR A 62 36.75 -5.16 -4.33
N GLY A 63 36.74 -4.29 -5.33
CA GLY A 63 35.90 -3.10 -5.24
C GLY A 63 36.04 -2.14 -6.39
N PHE A 64 35.69 -0.89 -6.12
CA PHE A 64 35.80 0.24 -7.03
C PHE A 64 36.41 1.45 -6.33
N SER A 65 37.28 2.16 -7.03
CA SER A 65 37.80 3.46 -6.60
C SER A 65 36.65 4.46 -6.50
N ALA A 66 36.51 5.12 -5.34
CA ALA A 66 35.50 6.16 -5.15
C ALA A 66 35.81 7.45 -5.93
N VAL A 67 37.04 7.56 -6.47
CA VAL A 67 37.53 8.74 -7.21
C VAL A 67 37.22 8.64 -8.69
N ASP A 68 37.53 7.49 -9.30
CA ASP A 68 37.44 7.32 -10.76
C ASP A 68 36.62 6.08 -11.21
N GLY A 69 36.05 5.33 -10.27
CA GLY A 69 35.17 4.20 -10.54
C GLY A 69 35.88 2.94 -11.06
N ARG A 70 37.21 2.97 -11.21
CA ARG A 70 37.95 1.81 -11.71
C ARG A 70 37.91 0.67 -10.70
N SER A 71 37.84 -0.56 -11.20
CA SER A 71 37.89 -1.73 -10.34
C SER A 71 39.24 -1.81 -9.62
N VAL A 72 39.20 -2.14 -8.33
CA VAL A 72 40.38 -2.36 -7.49
C VAL A 72 40.37 -3.80 -6.98
N ASP A 73 41.54 -4.44 -7.00
CA ASP A 73 41.76 -5.78 -6.47
C ASP A 73 42.77 -5.68 -5.33
N LEU A 74 42.31 -5.89 -4.10
CA LEU A 74 43.08 -5.71 -2.87
C LEU A 74 43.60 -7.05 -2.38
N LYS A 75 44.41 -7.73 -3.22
CA LYS A 75 44.96 -9.06 -2.94
C LYS A 75 45.86 -9.11 -1.70
N GLU A 76 46.50 -7.99 -1.37
CA GLU A 76 47.39 -7.87 -0.22
C GLU A 76 46.63 -7.63 1.10
N ARG A 77 45.34 -7.30 1.02
CA ARG A 77 44.49 -7.13 2.19
C ARG A 77 44.00 -8.50 2.66
N ASP A 78 44.17 -8.77 3.95
CA ASP A 78 43.74 -10.02 4.56
C ASP A 78 42.22 -10.17 4.46
N SER A 79 41.73 -11.37 4.12
CA SER A 79 40.30 -11.69 4.12
C SER A 79 39.66 -11.53 5.50
N SER A 80 40.46 -11.61 6.58
CA SER A 80 40.02 -11.39 7.96
C SER A 80 39.96 -9.91 8.36
N ASP A 81 40.46 -8.98 7.53
CA ASP A 81 40.37 -7.54 7.81
C ASP A 81 38.91 -7.08 7.80
N SER A 82 38.46 -6.47 8.88
CA SER A 82 37.11 -5.94 8.97
C SER A 82 37.02 -4.49 8.47
N PRO A 83 35.95 -4.10 7.74
CA PRO A 83 35.71 -2.70 7.38
C PRO A 83 35.03 -1.92 8.53
N TRP A 84 34.71 -2.55 9.66
CA TRP A 84 34.16 -1.92 10.86
C TRP A 84 35.08 -2.13 12.07
N SER A 85 34.89 -1.30 13.10
CA SER A 85 35.63 -1.42 14.37
C SER A 85 35.02 -2.45 15.33
N CYS A 86 33.71 -2.69 15.23
CA CYS A 86 33.01 -3.70 16.03
C CYS A 86 31.84 -4.27 15.23
N ALA A 87 31.81 -5.59 15.04
CA ALA A 87 30.79 -6.25 14.23
C ALA A 87 29.42 -6.26 14.91
N PHE A 88 29.39 -6.50 16.23
CA PHE A 88 28.19 -6.53 17.05
C PHE A 88 28.48 -5.91 18.43
N ASP A 89 27.72 -4.88 18.79
CA ASP A 89 27.82 -4.16 20.05
C ASP A 89 26.50 -4.24 20.82
N ASP A 90 26.53 -5.00 21.90
CA ASP A 90 25.41 -5.29 22.80
C ASP A 90 25.56 -4.65 24.20
N ARG A 91 26.57 -3.80 24.40
CA ARG A 91 26.87 -3.19 25.71
C ARG A 91 25.71 -2.35 26.27
N ASP A 92 24.89 -1.80 25.38
CA ASP A 92 23.71 -1.00 25.69
C ASP A 92 22.39 -1.77 25.43
N ALA A 93 22.41 -3.10 25.46
CA ALA A 93 21.23 -3.93 25.20
C ALA A 93 20.00 -3.42 25.98
N PRO A 94 18.83 -3.29 25.32
CA PRO A 94 18.50 -3.81 23.98
C PRO A 94 18.73 -2.82 22.82
N TYR A 95 19.60 -1.82 22.99
CA TYR A 95 20.08 -0.97 21.91
C TYR A 95 21.26 -1.64 21.17
N TYR A 96 20.98 -2.62 20.32
CA TYR A 96 21.98 -3.46 19.64
C TYR A 96 22.58 -2.81 18.39
N ARG A 97 23.91 -2.58 18.31
CA ARG A 97 24.61 -2.08 17.11
C ARG A 97 25.34 -3.14 16.31
N TRP A 98 25.41 -2.88 15.01
CA TRP A 98 26.01 -3.75 14.02
C TRP A 98 26.94 -2.92 13.15
N PHE A 99 28.14 -3.46 12.90
CA PHE A 99 29.14 -2.89 12.00
C PHE A 99 29.58 -1.47 12.39
N VAL A 100 29.76 -1.23 13.69
CA VAL A 100 30.09 0.09 14.26
C VAL A 100 31.41 0.64 13.67
N GLY A 101 31.37 1.87 13.18
CA GLY A 101 32.51 2.53 12.53
C GLY A 101 32.73 2.12 11.08
N GLY A 102 31.99 1.12 10.58
CA GLY A 102 31.96 0.78 9.17
C GLY A 102 31.19 1.84 8.38
N LEU A 103 31.75 2.25 7.24
CA LEU A 103 31.08 3.17 6.34
C LEU A 103 30.48 2.41 5.15
N THR A 104 29.28 2.77 4.75
CA THR A 104 28.62 2.26 3.54
C THR A 104 27.65 3.31 2.97
N ASN A 105 26.90 2.96 1.93
CA ASN A 105 25.74 3.71 1.46
C ASN A 105 24.78 2.74 0.79
N ALA A 106 23.48 2.85 1.08
CA ALA A 106 22.48 1.94 0.54
C ALA A 106 22.32 2.13 -0.99
N CYS A 107 22.18 3.38 -1.44
CA CYS A 107 22.07 3.73 -2.86
C CYS A 107 23.31 3.27 -3.66
N PHE A 108 24.53 3.38 -3.11
CA PHE A 108 25.72 2.86 -3.80
C PHE A 108 25.61 1.34 -4.05
N ASN A 109 25.12 0.60 -3.06
CA ASN A 109 24.93 -0.85 -3.14
C ASN A 109 23.71 -1.25 -3.97
N GLU A 110 22.70 -0.39 -4.07
CA GLU A 110 21.48 -0.62 -4.82
C GLU A 110 21.62 -0.20 -6.29
N ILE A 111 22.56 0.70 -6.63
CA ILE A 111 22.66 1.28 -7.99
C ILE A 111 24.11 1.30 -8.49
N ASP A 112 24.96 2.14 -7.89
CA ASP A 112 26.27 2.52 -8.45
C ASP A 112 27.15 1.31 -8.73
N ARG A 113 27.24 0.36 -7.78
CA ARG A 113 28.08 -0.83 -7.94
C ARG A 113 27.71 -1.68 -9.14
N HIS A 114 26.43 -1.69 -9.53
CA HIS A 114 25.95 -2.49 -10.66
C HIS A 114 26.31 -1.82 -11.98
N VAL A 115 26.21 -0.50 -12.05
CA VAL A 115 26.72 0.28 -13.19
C VAL A 115 28.23 0.10 -13.31
N LEU A 116 28.98 0.29 -12.24
CA LEU A 116 30.44 0.11 -12.21
C LEU A 116 30.90 -1.31 -12.55
N ALA A 117 30.07 -2.33 -12.25
CA ALA A 117 30.28 -3.72 -12.65
C ALA A 117 29.94 -4.02 -14.13
N GLY A 118 29.65 -2.99 -14.95
CA GLY A 118 29.33 -3.14 -16.37
C GLY A 118 27.90 -3.62 -16.66
N LYS A 119 26.99 -3.47 -15.69
CA LYS A 119 25.58 -3.90 -15.81
C LYS A 119 24.63 -2.72 -16.01
N GLY A 120 25.15 -1.57 -16.47
CA GLY A 120 24.38 -0.34 -16.59
C GLY A 120 23.16 -0.44 -17.52
N SER A 121 23.24 -1.24 -18.58
CA SER A 121 22.14 -1.45 -19.55
C SER A 121 21.05 -2.41 -19.05
N LYS A 122 21.31 -3.17 -17.98
CA LYS A 122 20.36 -4.12 -17.43
C LYS A 122 19.15 -3.39 -16.83
N PRO A 123 17.92 -3.89 -17.03
CA PRO A 123 16.75 -3.38 -16.31
C PRO A 123 16.91 -3.52 -14.79
N ALA A 124 16.83 -2.40 -14.07
CA ALA A 124 16.69 -2.35 -12.62
C ALA A 124 15.21 -2.52 -12.23
N PHE A 125 14.33 -1.77 -12.90
CA PHE A 125 12.88 -1.86 -12.73
C PHE A 125 12.17 -2.06 -14.06
N ILE A 126 11.02 -2.72 -14.00
CA ILE A 126 9.99 -2.65 -15.02
C ILE A 126 8.75 -2.08 -14.35
N PHE A 127 8.29 -0.92 -14.81
CA PHE A 127 7.08 -0.27 -14.32
C PHE A 127 5.90 -0.62 -15.20
N GLU A 128 4.78 -0.92 -14.55
CA GLU A 128 3.48 -1.12 -15.18
C GLU A 128 2.44 -0.22 -14.51
N GLY A 129 1.84 0.68 -15.29
CA GLY A 129 0.76 1.56 -14.84
C GLY A 129 -0.55 0.81 -14.62
N ASP A 130 -1.47 1.42 -13.88
CA ASP A 130 -2.73 0.76 -13.49
C ASP A 130 -3.70 0.50 -14.67
N ARG A 131 -3.83 1.47 -15.59
CA ARG A 131 -4.75 1.42 -16.74
C ARG A 131 -4.46 0.28 -17.71
N TRP A 132 -5.50 -0.26 -18.33
CA TRP A 132 -5.44 -1.49 -19.13
C TRP A 132 -6.09 -1.31 -20.51
N ASP A 133 -5.44 -1.80 -21.56
CA ASP A 133 -5.99 -1.87 -22.91
C ASP A 133 -6.25 -3.34 -23.26
N PRO A 134 -7.52 -3.79 -23.34
CA PRO A 134 -7.85 -5.18 -23.64
C PRO A 134 -7.48 -5.60 -25.07
N ALA A 135 -7.20 -4.66 -25.99
CA ALA A 135 -6.79 -4.99 -27.36
C ALA A 135 -5.31 -5.33 -27.50
N LYS A 136 -4.46 -4.98 -26.51
CA LYS A 136 -3.03 -5.33 -26.51
C LYS A 136 -2.84 -6.85 -26.37
N ASN A 137 -1.64 -7.34 -26.71
CA ASN A 137 -1.24 -8.75 -26.59
C ASN A 137 -2.23 -9.73 -27.27
N ASP A 138 -2.51 -9.49 -28.55
CA ASP A 138 -3.42 -10.30 -29.37
C ASP A 138 -4.84 -10.44 -28.76
N GLY A 139 -5.32 -9.39 -28.08
CA GLY A 139 -6.62 -9.36 -27.42
C GLY A 139 -6.66 -10.00 -26.03
N ARG A 140 -5.50 -10.40 -25.48
CA ARG A 140 -5.36 -10.89 -24.08
C ARG A 140 -5.15 -9.75 -23.07
N GLY A 141 -5.09 -8.52 -23.56
CA GLY A 141 -4.93 -7.30 -22.79
C GLY A 141 -3.50 -7.02 -22.35
N GLY A 142 -3.22 -5.74 -22.12
CA GLY A 142 -1.92 -5.26 -21.62
C GLY A 142 -2.03 -3.87 -21.02
N PRO A 143 -1.01 -3.40 -20.29
CA PRO A 143 -1.04 -2.08 -19.68
C PRO A 143 -1.06 -0.98 -20.75
N VAL A 144 -1.76 0.12 -20.46
CA VAL A 144 -1.68 1.33 -21.29
C VAL A 144 -0.26 1.89 -21.21
N HIS A 145 0.28 2.03 -20.00
CA HIS A 145 1.63 2.53 -19.77
C HIS A 145 2.54 1.43 -19.19
N GLU A 146 3.68 1.23 -19.83
CA GLU A 146 4.72 0.29 -19.41
C GLU A 146 6.09 0.88 -19.74
N GLU A 147 7.05 0.79 -18.82
CA GLU A 147 8.42 1.20 -19.10
C GLU A 147 9.46 0.32 -18.41
N SER A 148 10.60 0.14 -19.08
CA SER A 148 11.78 -0.53 -18.50
C SER A 148 12.83 0.53 -18.13
N ILE A 149 13.28 0.50 -16.88
CA ILE A 149 14.26 1.45 -16.34
C ILE A 149 15.57 0.69 -16.10
N SER A 150 16.61 1.02 -16.85
CA SER A 150 17.95 0.44 -16.68
C SER A 150 18.67 0.98 -15.45
N TYR A 151 19.71 0.28 -14.97
CA TYR A 151 20.58 0.79 -13.89
C TYR A 151 21.22 2.14 -14.23
N ARG A 152 21.55 2.39 -15.51
CA ARG A 152 22.01 3.70 -15.99
C ARG A 152 20.95 4.79 -15.79
N ARG A 153 19.74 4.56 -16.29
CA ARG A 153 18.63 5.52 -16.15
C ARG A 153 18.36 5.75 -14.67
N LEU A 154 18.31 4.70 -13.86
CA LEU A 154 18.10 4.81 -12.41
C LEU A 154 19.20 5.63 -11.71
N LEU A 155 20.48 5.45 -12.07
CA LEU A 155 21.59 6.25 -11.57
C LEU A 155 21.43 7.73 -11.94
N ARG A 156 21.13 8.02 -13.21
CA ARG A 156 20.92 9.39 -13.70
C ARG A 156 19.78 10.07 -12.97
N GLU A 157 18.61 9.46 -12.93
CA GLU A 157 17.44 10.04 -12.27
C GLU A 157 17.74 10.26 -10.78
N THR A 158 18.37 9.30 -10.09
CA THR A 158 18.77 9.41 -8.70
C THR A 158 19.75 10.56 -8.44
N VAL A 159 20.79 10.71 -9.26
CA VAL A 159 21.77 11.81 -9.12
C VAL A 159 21.12 13.16 -9.36
N VAL A 160 20.24 13.26 -10.37
CA VAL A 160 19.48 14.48 -10.63
C VAL A 160 18.55 14.81 -9.46
N ARG A 161 17.84 13.83 -8.88
CA ARG A 161 16.99 14.08 -7.69
C ARG A 161 17.82 14.40 -6.45
N SER A 162 19.03 13.88 -6.36
CA SER A 162 19.98 14.25 -5.30
C SER A 162 20.34 15.74 -5.42
N GLN A 163 20.64 16.21 -6.63
CA GLN A 163 20.85 17.62 -6.90
C GLN A 163 19.61 18.47 -6.57
N VAL A 164 18.39 18.01 -6.89
CA VAL A 164 17.14 18.70 -6.52
C VAL A 164 17.05 18.88 -5.00
N LEU A 165 17.18 17.79 -4.23
CA LEU A 165 17.06 17.83 -2.77
C LEU A 165 18.15 18.69 -2.13
N ALA A 166 19.39 18.61 -2.64
CA ALA A 166 20.50 19.44 -2.18
C ALA A 166 20.29 20.94 -2.49
N SER A 167 19.76 21.28 -3.68
CA SER A 167 19.42 22.66 -4.06
C SER A 167 18.32 23.27 -3.19
N LEU A 168 17.43 22.44 -2.63
CA LEU A 168 16.46 22.87 -1.62
C LEU A 168 17.06 23.03 -0.22
N GLY A 169 18.36 22.82 -0.05
CA GLY A 169 19.09 23.04 1.19
C GLY A 169 19.14 21.84 2.14
N LEU A 170 18.64 20.67 1.73
CA LEU A 170 18.68 19.46 2.55
C LEU A 170 20.11 18.91 2.66
N ARG A 171 20.46 18.46 3.87
CA ARG A 171 21.77 17.89 4.20
C ARG A 171 21.61 16.58 4.96
N LYS A 172 22.66 15.75 5.00
CA LYS A 172 22.71 14.50 5.79
C LYS A 172 22.05 14.68 7.16
N GLY A 173 21.05 13.85 7.46
CA GLY A 173 20.28 13.87 8.71
C GLY A 173 19.00 14.71 8.67
N ASP A 174 18.79 15.54 7.65
CA ASP A 174 17.47 16.12 7.38
C ASP A 174 16.48 15.04 6.92
N ARG A 175 15.20 15.30 7.19
CA ARG A 175 14.11 14.38 6.85
C ARG A 175 13.29 14.88 5.69
N VAL A 176 12.83 13.95 4.87
CA VAL A 176 11.91 14.17 3.74
C VAL A 176 10.74 13.18 3.84
N ALA A 177 9.53 13.65 3.62
CA ALA A 177 8.33 12.81 3.61
C ALA A 177 7.88 12.54 2.18
N PHE A 178 7.52 11.29 1.88
CA PHE A 178 6.99 10.92 0.58
C PHE A 178 5.52 10.51 0.70
N ASN A 179 4.66 11.16 -0.08
CA ASN A 179 3.26 10.78 -0.26
C ASN A 179 2.97 10.71 -1.77
N LEU A 180 3.41 9.61 -2.38
CA LEU A 180 3.35 9.34 -3.81
C LEU A 180 2.62 8.01 -4.04
N PRO A 181 1.96 7.82 -5.20
CA PRO A 181 1.56 6.50 -5.67
C PRO A 181 2.79 5.63 -5.97
N ASN A 182 2.57 4.33 -6.21
CA ASN A 182 3.63 3.38 -6.53
C ASN A 182 4.15 3.57 -7.97
N ILE A 183 4.87 4.67 -8.21
CA ILE A 183 5.41 5.09 -9.52
C ILE A 183 6.95 5.23 -9.48
N PRO A 184 7.64 5.24 -10.62
CA PRO A 184 9.11 5.33 -10.70
C PRO A 184 9.71 6.53 -9.97
N GLU A 185 9.05 7.68 -9.99
CA GLU A 185 9.49 8.92 -9.36
C GLU A 185 9.71 8.75 -7.86
N GLN A 186 8.87 7.95 -7.20
CA GLN A 186 9.04 7.67 -5.77
C GLN A 186 10.34 6.92 -5.49
N ILE A 187 10.73 6.01 -6.40
CA ILE A 187 12.00 5.29 -6.29
C ILE A 187 13.16 6.26 -6.53
N PHE A 188 13.09 7.12 -7.55
CA PHE A 188 14.17 8.10 -7.83
C PHE A 188 14.44 9.02 -6.64
N TYR A 189 13.39 9.53 -5.97
CA TYR A 189 13.55 10.35 -4.77
C TYR A 189 13.97 9.55 -3.54
N THR A 190 13.53 8.30 -3.40
CA THR A 190 13.96 7.39 -2.32
C THR A 190 15.46 7.12 -2.40
N GLU A 191 15.94 6.76 -3.59
CA GLU A 191 17.36 6.49 -3.82
C GLU A 191 18.21 7.75 -3.69
N ALA A 192 17.68 8.92 -4.11
CA ALA A 192 18.35 10.20 -3.87
C ALA A 192 18.47 10.54 -2.38
N ALA A 193 17.44 10.26 -1.58
CA ALA A 193 17.51 10.45 -0.13
C ALA A 193 18.59 9.57 0.50
N LYS A 194 18.63 8.27 0.15
CA LYS A 194 19.68 7.35 0.59
C LYS A 194 21.07 7.81 0.15
N ARG A 195 21.23 8.30 -1.09
CA ARG A 195 22.50 8.79 -1.64
C ARG A 195 23.09 9.93 -0.80
N LEU A 196 22.25 10.85 -0.34
CA LEU A 196 22.63 12.04 0.42
C LEU A 196 22.72 11.80 1.94
N GLY A 197 22.37 10.60 2.42
CA GLY A 197 22.22 10.33 3.86
C GLY A 197 21.06 11.10 4.51
N LEU A 198 20.05 11.47 3.71
CA LEU A 198 18.77 11.98 4.20
C LEU A 198 17.94 10.82 4.74
N ILE A 199 17.12 11.11 5.74
CA ILE A 199 16.26 10.11 6.38
C ILE A 199 14.85 10.30 5.82
N TYR A 200 14.41 9.42 4.94
CA TYR A 200 13.08 9.55 4.34
C TYR A 200 12.00 8.83 5.18
N THR A 201 10.75 9.30 5.06
CA THR A 201 9.57 8.60 5.59
C THR A 201 8.55 8.36 4.48
N PRO A 202 8.37 7.12 3.99
CA PRO A 202 7.37 6.82 2.99
C PRO A 202 5.98 6.67 3.66
N VAL A 203 5.01 7.44 3.19
CA VAL A 203 3.64 7.49 3.73
C VAL A 203 2.65 7.07 2.65
N PHE A 204 2.09 5.87 2.83
CA PHE A 204 1.11 5.28 1.92
C PHE A 204 -0.09 6.21 1.63
N GLY A 205 -0.49 6.29 0.36
CA GLY A 205 -1.57 7.14 -0.15
C GLY A 205 -2.99 6.76 0.27
N GLY A 206 -3.18 5.70 1.07
CA GLY A 206 -4.49 5.34 1.64
C GLY A 206 -4.78 5.91 3.04
N PHE A 207 -3.80 6.56 3.67
CA PHE A 207 -3.97 7.17 4.99
C PHE A 207 -4.61 8.57 4.92
N SER A 208 -5.23 8.99 6.02
CA SER A 208 -5.81 10.33 6.11
C SER A 208 -4.77 11.45 6.04
N ALA A 209 -5.21 12.65 5.67
CA ALA A 209 -4.39 13.86 5.74
C ALA A 209 -3.85 14.14 7.16
N LYS A 210 -4.63 13.86 8.21
CA LYS A 210 -4.18 13.95 9.60
C LYS A 210 -3.01 13.02 9.87
N THR A 211 -3.13 11.76 9.44
CA THR A 211 -2.07 10.75 9.60
C THR A 211 -0.79 11.17 8.87
N LEU A 212 -0.92 11.74 7.66
CA LEU A 212 0.22 12.31 6.94
C LEU A 212 0.85 13.47 7.73
N SER A 213 0.04 14.40 8.26
CA SER A 213 0.51 15.53 9.07
C SER A 213 1.30 15.07 10.31
N ASP A 214 0.74 14.11 11.06
CA ASP A 214 1.39 13.53 12.24
C ASP A 214 2.77 12.95 11.91
N ARG A 215 2.89 12.22 10.80
CA ARG A 215 4.15 11.60 10.36
C ARG A 215 5.16 12.64 9.87
N ILE A 216 4.72 13.68 9.16
CA ILE A 216 5.60 14.76 8.71
C ILE A 216 6.20 15.47 9.95
N TRP A 217 5.37 15.80 10.93
CA TRP A 217 5.83 16.47 12.14
C TRP A 217 6.72 15.59 13.01
N ASP A 218 6.32 14.34 13.29
CA ASP A 218 7.08 13.42 14.15
C ASP A 218 8.46 13.11 13.55
N ALA A 219 8.54 12.87 12.24
CA ALA A 219 9.81 12.73 11.54
C ALA A 219 10.60 14.05 11.52
N GLY A 220 9.93 15.20 11.66
CA GLY A 220 10.50 16.52 11.48
C GLY A 220 10.96 16.73 10.04
N ALA A 221 10.14 16.33 9.07
CA ALA A 221 10.42 16.46 7.65
C ALA A 221 10.27 17.93 7.19
N LYS A 222 11.30 18.44 6.50
CA LYS A 222 11.33 19.82 5.98
C LYS A 222 10.72 19.95 4.60
N VAL A 223 10.75 18.87 3.83
CA VAL A 223 10.26 18.79 2.46
C VAL A 223 9.29 17.62 2.34
N VAL A 224 8.23 17.80 1.56
CA VAL A 224 7.30 16.74 1.15
C VAL A 224 7.44 16.55 -0.36
N VAL A 225 7.53 15.30 -0.81
CA VAL A 225 7.41 14.94 -2.24
C VAL A 225 6.08 14.22 -2.43
N THR A 226 5.25 14.74 -3.32
CA THR A 226 3.92 14.21 -3.64
C THR A 226 3.64 14.28 -5.15
N ALA A 227 2.48 13.79 -5.58
CA ALA A 227 2.02 13.88 -6.97
C ALA A 227 0.67 14.63 -7.04
N ASP A 228 0.33 15.11 -8.23
CA ASP A 228 -1.04 15.56 -8.54
C ASP A 228 -2.07 14.45 -8.26
N GLY A 229 -1.78 13.22 -8.69
CA GLY A 229 -2.53 12.02 -8.37
C GLY A 229 -1.80 10.72 -8.71
N GLY A 230 -2.53 9.62 -8.66
CA GLY A 230 -2.15 8.30 -9.16
C GLY A 230 -3.36 7.62 -9.81
N TYR A 231 -3.15 6.61 -10.66
CA TYR A 231 -4.25 5.83 -11.21
C TYR A 231 -4.53 4.61 -10.32
N ARG A 232 -5.82 4.37 -10.05
CA ARG A 232 -6.27 3.17 -9.35
C ARG A 232 -7.57 2.66 -9.96
N ASN A 233 -7.53 1.45 -10.49
CA ASN A 233 -8.64 0.82 -11.19
C ASN A 233 -9.20 1.69 -12.33
N ALA A 234 -8.31 2.21 -13.18
CA ALA A 234 -8.55 3.17 -14.25
C ALA A 234 -9.10 4.54 -13.82
N GLU A 235 -9.12 4.84 -12.52
CA GLU A 235 -9.58 6.14 -12.01
C GLU A 235 -8.41 6.97 -11.48
N ALA A 236 -8.37 8.25 -11.86
CA ALA A 236 -7.38 9.17 -11.33
C ALA A 236 -7.75 9.60 -9.90
N VAL A 237 -6.93 9.21 -8.93
CA VAL A 237 -7.07 9.53 -7.51
C VAL A 237 -6.13 10.69 -7.15
N SER A 238 -6.68 11.80 -6.65
CA SER A 238 -5.86 12.95 -6.28
C SER A 238 -5.02 12.68 -5.03
N PHE A 239 -3.74 13.05 -5.08
CA PHE A 239 -2.81 12.91 -3.95
C PHE A 239 -2.57 14.25 -3.24
N LYS A 240 -2.08 15.25 -3.97
CA LYS A 240 -1.79 16.57 -3.39
C LYS A 240 -3.02 17.20 -2.73
N THR A 241 -4.12 17.30 -3.48
CA THR A 241 -5.35 17.97 -3.04
C THR A 241 -6.06 17.19 -1.92
N SER A 242 -6.00 15.86 -1.95
CA SER A 242 -6.67 15.00 -0.96
C SER A 242 -5.88 14.83 0.34
N PHE A 243 -4.54 14.81 0.26
CA PHE A 243 -3.69 14.45 1.39
C PHE A 243 -2.73 15.56 1.77
N THR A 244 -1.81 15.95 0.88
CA THR A 244 -0.70 16.84 1.24
C THR A 244 -1.17 18.25 1.61
N ASP A 245 -2.08 18.85 0.83
CA ASP A 245 -2.58 20.19 1.14
C ASP A 245 -3.38 20.21 2.46
N PRO A 246 -4.39 19.34 2.66
CA PRO A 246 -5.10 19.31 3.94
C PRO A 246 -4.18 18.98 5.13
N ALA A 247 -3.17 18.12 4.96
CA ALA A 247 -2.21 17.77 6.01
C ALA A 247 -1.40 18.99 6.49
N LEU A 248 -1.06 19.91 5.59
CA LEU A 248 -0.25 21.09 5.89
C LEU A 248 -1.09 22.32 6.25
N ASP A 249 -2.29 22.43 5.68
CA ASP A 249 -3.14 23.61 5.81
C ASP A 249 -4.13 23.48 6.99
N ASN A 250 -4.78 22.32 7.16
CA ASN A 250 -5.81 22.14 8.18
C ASN A 250 -5.23 21.79 9.55
N PHE A 251 -4.12 21.05 9.57
CA PHE A 251 -3.46 20.58 10.78
C PHE A 251 -2.20 21.38 11.11
N VAL A 252 -2.00 21.64 12.40
CA VAL A 252 -0.82 22.33 12.93
C VAL A 252 -0.20 21.46 14.01
N PRO A 253 1.14 21.37 14.08
CA PRO A 253 1.79 20.71 15.20
C PRO A 253 1.34 21.25 16.55
N LEU A 254 1.01 20.35 17.49
CA LEU A 254 0.50 20.74 18.81
C LEU A 254 1.45 21.73 19.55
N PRO A 255 2.79 21.55 19.54
CA PRO A 255 3.70 22.53 20.15
C PRO A 255 3.64 23.92 19.51
N VAL A 256 3.42 24.01 18.20
CA VAL A 256 3.30 25.28 17.47
C VAL A 256 1.97 25.95 17.80
N ALA A 257 0.88 25.18 17.81
CA ALA A 257 -0.45 25.70 18.13
C ALA A 257 -0.56 26.19 19.58
N THR A 258 -0.01 25.43 20.53
CA THR A 258 0.03 25.79 21.96
C THR A 258 0.92 27.00 22.23
N ALA A 259 2.08 27.11 21.57
CA ALA A 259 2.92 28.30 21.64
C ALA A 259 2.20 29.56 21.11
N ALA A 260 1.50 29.44 19.97
CA ALA A 260 0.71 30.55 19.41
C ALA A 260 -0.43 30.98 20.35
N MET A 261 -1.13 30.01 20.95
CA MET A 261 -2.16 30.27 21.96
C MET A 261 -1.57 30.96 23.19
N ARG A 262 -0.46 30.45 23.76
CA ARG A 262 0.19 31.04 24.94
C ARG A 262 0.62 32.48 24.67
N ALA A 263 1.26 32.74 23.53
CA ALA A 263 1.65 34.09 23.14
C ALA A 263 0.45 35.04 23.03
N ALA A 264 -0.69 34.57 22.51
CA ALA A 264 -1.93 35.34 22.46
C ALA A 264 -2.45 35.65 23.87
N LEU A 265 -2.54 34.64 24.74
CA LEU A 265 -3.04 34.80 26.12
C LEU A 265 -2.16 35.75 26.95
N GLN A 266 -0.84 35.64 26.81
CA GLN A 266 0.14 36.50 27.48
C GLN A 266 0.02 37.96 27.02
N SER A 267 -0.28 38.20 25.74
CA SER A 267 -0.46 39.57 25.21
C SER A 267 -1.68 40.30 25.78
N LEU A 268 -2.62 39.58 26.39
CA LEU A 268 -3.85 40.14 26.93
C LEU A 268 -3.73 40.57 28.40
N ALA A 269 -2.57 40.46 29.06
CA ALA A 269 -2.40 40.86 30.46
C ALA A 269 -3.44 40.21 31.42
N LEU A 270 -3.72 38.91 31.23
CA LEU A 270 -4.69 38.16 32.03
C LEU A 270 -4.17 37.71 33.40
N GLY A 271 -2.90 37.95 33.74
CA GLY A 271 -2.30 37.44 34.98
C GLY A 271 -2.20 35.90 35.01
N PRO A 272 -2.29 35.27 36.19
CA PRO A 272 -2.21 33.80 36.36
C PRO A 272 -3.28 33.02 35.58
N GLU A 273 -4.39 33.67 35.21
CA GLU A 273 -5.48 33.07 34.44
C GLU A 273 -5.05 32.70 33.01
N ALA A 274 -4.05 33.37 32.44
CA ALA A 274 -3.48 32.99 31.13
C ALA A 274 -2.87 31.58 31.18
N ASP A 275 -2.07 31.30 32.21
CA ASP A 275 -1.37 30.03 32.35
C ASP A 275 -2.36 28.90 32.67
N ARG A 276 -3.33 29.15 33.55
CA ARG A 276 -4.41 28.18 33.85
C ARG A 276 -5.21 27.80 32.61
N LEU A 277 -5.57 28.78 31.77
CA LEU A 277 -6.27 28.52 30.52
C LEU A 277 -5.44 27.67 29.57
N ALA A 278 -4.15 28.01 29.41
CA ALA A 278 -3.26 27.27 28.55
C ALA A 278 -3.10 25.82 29.03
N GLU A 279 -2.91 25.60 30.34
CA GLU A 279 -2.79 24.28 30.95
C GLU A 279 -4.04 23.41 30.75
N VAL A 280 -5.24 23.97 30.88
CA VAL A 280 -6.49 23.23 30.63
C VAL A 280 -6.57 22.76 29.19
N VAL A 281 -6.23 23.62 28.24
CA VAL A 281 -6.24 23.26 26.81
C VAL A 281 -5.17 22.22 26.49
N GLU A 282 -3.95 22.41 26.99
CA GLU A 282 -2.83 21.49 26.79
C GLU A 282 -3.09 20.12 27.43
N ALA A 283 -3.73 20.09 28.60
CA ALA A 283 -4.12 18.85 29.24
C ALA A 283 -5.18 18.10 28.43
N ALA A 284 -6.16 18.81 27.86
CA ALA A 284 -7.22 18.23 27.05
C ALA A 284 -6.72 17.65 25.71
N LEU A 285 -5.65 18.22 25.15
CA LEU A 285 -5.05 17.79 23.88
C LEU A 285 -3.81 16.91 24.07
N ARG A 286 -3.57 16.46 25.30
CA ARG A 286 -2.43 15.61 25.62
C ARG A 286 -2.52 14.29 24.85
N GLY A 287 -1.58 14.04 23.96
CA GLY A 287 -1.49 12.80 23.19
C GLY A 287 -1.62 13.02 21.68
N GLU A 288 -2.23 14.11 21.25
CA GLU A 288 -2.24 14.51 19.84
C GLU A 288 -0.84 14.95 19.39
N ILE A 289 -0.51 14.69 18.12
CA ILE A 289 0.75 15.11 17.50
C ILE A 289 0.50 16.41 16.72
N THR A 290 -0.47 16.37 15.81
CA THR A 290 -1.02 17.54 15.14
C THR A 290 -2.50 17.71 15.48
N VAL A 291 -3.00 18.94 15.42
CA VAL A 291 -4.38 19.29 15.76
C VAL A 291 -4.95 20.26 14.75
N GLU A 292 -6.27 20.28 14.62
CA GLU A 292 -6.93 21.40 13.96
C GLU A 292 -6.89 22.65 14.86
N ARG A 293 -6.89 23.83 14.24
CA ARG A 293 -7.03 25.10 14.99
C ARG A 293 -8.37 25.15 15.76
N SER A 294 -9.40 24.51 15.20
CA SER A 294 -10.72 24.38 15.81
C SER A 294 -10.66 23.63 17.16
N ASP A 295 -9.73 22.69 17.33
CA ASP A 295 -9.55 21.92 18.57
C ASP A 295 -9.09 22.81 19.71
N ILE A 296 -8.06 23.62 19.48
CA ILE A 296 -7.57 24.60 20.46
C ILE A 296 -8.70 25.57 20.81
N MET A 297 -9.43 26.08 19.82
CA MET A 297 -10.54 27.02 20.05
C MET A 297 -11.69 26.40 20.84
N ARG A 298 -12.00 25.12 20.61
CA ARG A 298 -13.04 24.38 21.33
C ARG A 298 -12.66 24.18 22.80
N GLU A 299 -11.46 23.69 23.07
CA GLU A 299 -11.01 23.48 24.45
C GLU A 299 -10.79 24.80 25.19
N LEU A 300 -10.30 25.85 24.50
CA LEU A 300 -10.26 27.21 25.03
C LEU A 300 -11.67 27.69 25.41
N GLY A 301 -12.67 27.42 24.56
CA GLY A 301 -14.06 27.74 24.81
C GLY A 301 -14.60 27.09 26.10
N ARG A 302 -14.23 25.83 26.34
CA ARG A 302 -14.54 25.11 27.59
C ARG A 302 -13.82 25.72 28.79
N GLY A 303 -12.52 26.00 28.70
CA GLY A 303 -11.76 26.68 29.74
C GLY A 303 -12.37 28.04 30.12
N LEU A 304 -12.72 28.85 29.13
CA LEU A 304 -13.36 30.16 29.33
C LEU A 304 -14.75 30.08 29.96
N SER A 305 -15.48 28.96 29.82
CA SER A 305 -16.79 28.80 30.45
C SER A 305 -16.69 28.73 31.98
N SER A 306 -15.58 28.19 32.50
CA SER A 306 -15.30 28.09 33.93
C SER A 306 -14.76 29.38 34.57
N LEU A 307 -14.30 30.32 33.75
CA LEU A 307 -13.75 31.60 34.21
C LEU A 307 -14.83 32.66 34.45
N GLN A 308 -14.76 33.32 35.61
CA GLN A 308 -15.63 34.45 35.97
C GLN A 308 -15.10 35.78 35.41
N VAL A 309 -15.09 35.90 34.08
CA VAL A 309 -14.78 37.15 33.35
C VAL A 309 -15.97 37.63 32.54
N ALA A 310 -16.02 38.95 32.29
CA ALA A 310 -17.07 39.57 31.49
C ALA A 310 -17.16 38.96 30.07
N PRO A 311 -18.36 38.85 29.47
CA PRO A 311 -18.56 38.29 28.13
C PRO A 311 -17.69 38.94 27.05
N GLU A 312 -17.51 40.25 27.10
CA GLU A 312 -16.71 41.04 26.18
C GLU A 312 -15.24 40.60 26.23
N ARG A 313 -14.74 40.34 27.44
CA ARG A 313 -13.37 39.88 27.66
C ARG A 313 -13.17 38.45 27.15
N LYS A 314 -14.16 37.57 27.29
CA LYS A 314 -14.13 36.22 26.70
C LYS A 314 -14.09 36.28 25.17
N ALA A 315 -14.83 37.21 24.55
CA ALA A 315 -14.83 37.41 23.11
C ALA A 315 -13.48 37.94 22.60
N GLU A 316 -12.87 38.88 23.33
CA GLU A 316 -11.54 39.41 23.03
C GLU A 316 -10.48 38.30 23.07
N ILE A 317 -10.49 37.45 24.13
CA ILE A 317 -9.57 36.31 24.26
C ILE A 317 -9.69 35.36 23.06
N ARG A 318 -10.93 34.97 22.71
CA ARG A 318 -11.17 34.09 21.56
C ARG A 318 -10.66 34.71 20.26
N THR A 319 -10.91 35.99 20.05
CA THR A 319 -10.47 36.70 18.83
C THR A 319 -8.95 36.77 18.73
N ALA A 320 -8.27 37.08 19.83
CA ALA A 320 -6.80 37.16 19.86
C ALA A 320 -6.15 35.80 19.59
N VAL A 321 -6.65 34.73 20.24
CA VAL A 321 -6.14 33.37 20.02
C VAL A 321 -6.43 32.90 18.60
N ALA A 322 -7.65 33.09 18.09
CA ALA A 322 -8.01 32.70 16.72
C ALA A 322 -7.13 33.39 15.68
N ARG A 323 -6.85 34.69 15.85
CA ARG A 323 -5.98 35.45 14.95
C ARG A 323 -4.55 34.89 14.96
N ARG A 324 -3.99 34.59 16.13
CA ARG A 324 -2.63 34.01 16.23
C ARG A 324 -2.56 32.58 15.70
N LEU A 325 -3.57 31.76 15.94
CA LEU A 325 -3.66 30.40 15.38
C LEU A 325 -3.79 30.42 13.85
N ALA A 326 -4.48 31.41 13.29
CA ALA A 326 -4.59 31.59 11.85
C ALA A 326 -3.24 31.85 11.16
N ASP A 327 -2.22 32.30 11.91
CA ASP A 327 -0.84 32.49 11.43
C ASP A 327 0.07 31.29 11.72
N ALA A 328 -0.36 30.34 12.55
CA ALA A 328 0.40 29.12 12.80
C ALA A 328 0.47 28.27 11.53
N ARG A 329 1.64 27.71 11.22
CA ARG A 329 1.90 26.93 10.00
C ARG A 329 2.59 25.62 10.34
N HIS A 330 2.51 24.66 9.44
CA HIS A 330 3.38 23.49 9.45
C HIS A 330 4.83 23.90 9.14
N VAL A 331 5.81 23.11 9.59
CA VAL A 331 7.27 23.34 9.37
C VAL A 331 7.78 22.95 7.98
N VAL A 332 6.89 22.56 7.07
CA VAL A 332 7.31 22.19 5.71
C VAL A 332 7.64 23.46 4.93
N GLU A 333 8.87 23.53 4.44
CA GLU A 333 9.41 24.68 3.71
C GLU A 333 9.05 24.61 2.23
N LYS A 334 9.07 23.40 1.65
CA LYS A 334 8.79 23.14 0.24
C LYS A 334 8.02 21.85 0.02
N VAL A 335 7.15 21.86 -0.98
CA VAL A 335 6.46 20.68 -1.49
C VAL A 335 6.86 20.50 -2.95
N ILE A 336 7.44 19.33 -3.26
CA ILE A 336 7.73 18.92 -4.63
C ILE A 336 6.53 18.15 -5.16
N VAL A 337 5.96 18.59 -6.29
CA VAL A 337 4.78 17.97 -6.90
C VAL A 337 5.18 17.32 -8.23
N VAL A 338 5.03 16.01 -8.33
CA VAL A 338 5.15 15.25 -9.58
C VAL A 338 3.83 15.44 -10.36
N ARG A 339 3.95 15.78 -11.65
CA ARG A 339 2.79 15.78 -12.56
C ARG A 339 2.70 14.40 -13.21
N TYR A 340 1.76 13.58 -12.76
CA TYR A 340 1.60 12.19 -13.16
C TYR A 340 0.24 11.93 -13.82
N THR A 341 -0.88 12.32 -13.18
CA THR A 341 -2.23 12.13 -13.74
C THR A 341 -2.74 13.31 -14.55
N GLY A 342 -2.01 14.43 -14.56
CA GLY A 342 -2.43 15.63 -15.29
C GLY A 342 -3.53 16.43 -14.58
N GLN A 343 -3.99 15.99 -13.40
CA GLN A 343 -5.07 16.64 -12.65
C GLN A 343 -4.74 18.09 -12.27
N ASP A 344 -5.76 18.93 -12.29
CA ASP A 344 -5.67 20.29 -11.79
C ASP A 344 -5.34 20.31 -10.29
N VAL A 345 -4.23 20.96 -9.96
CA VAL A 345 -3.82 21.19 -8.57
C VAL A 345 -3.79 22.67 -8.24
N THR A 346 -4.26 23.00 -7.03
CA THR A 346 -4.11 24.37 -6.52
C THR A 346 -2.66 24.59 -6.11
N LYS A 347 -1.98 25.53 -6.78
CA LYS A 347 -0.59 25.89 -6.47
C LYS A 347 -0.53 26.81 -5.26
N GLN A 348 0.18 26.37 -4.23
CA GLN A 348 0.50 27.13 -3.03
C GLN A 348 1.92 27.74 -3.14
N PRO A 349 2.25 28.80 -2.38
CA PRO A 349 3.59 29.41 -2.42
C PRO A 349 4.76 28.45 -2.08
N ARG A 350 4.48 27.38 -1.33
CA ARG A 350 5.43 26.33 -0.96
C ARG A 350 5.68 25.31 -2.09
N ASP A 351 4.84 25.29 -3.12
CA ASP A 351 4.83 24.23 -4.13
C ASP A 351 5.79 24.54 -5.28
N ALA A 352 6.52 23.52 -5.71
CA ALA A 352 7.34 23.52 -6.90
C ALA A 352 7.10 22.24 -7.72
N TRP A 353 7.01 22.37 -9.04
CA TRP A 353 6.85 21.20 -9.91
C TRP A 353 8.16 20.43 -9.99
N SER A 354 8.10 19.12 -9.78
CA SER A 354 9.26 18.23 -9.87
C SER A 354 9.97 18.36 -11.22
N ARG A 355 9.22 18.52 -12.33
CA ARG A 355 9.81 18.63 -13.68
C ARG A 355 10.71 19.86 -13.82
N GLU A 356 10.32 21.00 -13.24
CA GLU A 356 11.04 22.26 -13.31
C GLU A 356 12.33 22.16 -12.50
N LEU A 357 12.23 21.64 -11.27
CA LEU A 357 13.39 21.38 -10.42
C LEU A 357 14.36 20.37 -11.05
N VAL A 358 13.83 19.33 -11.71
CA VAL A 358 14.61 18.31 -12.40
C VAL A 358 15.37 18.89 -13.60
N GLU A 359 14.76 19.77 -14.39
CA GLU A 359 15.42 20.43 -15.53
C GLU A 359 16.58 21.34 -15.06
N GLU A 360 16.36 22.12 -14.00
CA GLU A 360 17.41 22.92 -13.37
C GLU A 360 18.55 22.03 -12.83
N ALA A 361 18.20 20.95 -12.14
CA ALA A 361 19.16 20.00 -11.60
C ALA A 361 19.96 19.27 -12.68
N GLN A 362 19.34 18.89 -13.81
CA GLN A 362 20.04 18.29 -14.95
C GLN A 362 21.10 19.23 -15.51
N SER A 363 20.79 20.52 -15.62
CA SER A 363 21.74 21.53 -16.07
C SER A 363 22.95 21.61 -15.13
N ALA A 364 22.72 21.64 -13.81
CA ALA A 364 23.79 21.65 -12.80
C ALA A 364 24.64 20.36 -12.82
N VAL A 365 24.02 19.20 -13.02
CA VAL A 365 24.72 17.91 -13.14
C VAL A 365 25.64 17.90 -14.37
N LEU A 366 25.16 18.39 -15.52
CA LEU A 366 25.96 18.50 -16.74
C LEU A 366 27.12 19.50 -16.57
N GLU A 367 26.89 20.62 -15.88
CA GLU A 367 27.95 21.58 -15.54
C GLU A 367 29.04 20.96 -14.68
N ALA A 368 28.67 20.23 -13.62
CA ALA A 368 29.61 19.52 -12.76
C ALA A 368 30.41 18.47 -13.54
N ALA A 369 29.75 17.71 -14.43
CA ALA A 369 30.41 16.74 -15.30
C ALA A 369 31.46 17.40 -16.21
N ARG A 370 31.12 18.54 -16.85
CA ARG A 370 32.06 19.32 -17.67
C ARG A 370 33.23 19.86 -16.86
N ALA A 371 32.97 20.36 -15.65
CA ALA A 371 34.01 20.84 -14.73
C ALA A 371 34.97 19.71 -14.30
N ALA A 372 34.48 18.48 -14.22
CA ALA A 372 35.28 17.28 -13.99
C ALA A 372 36.03 16.76 -15.24
N GLY A 373 35.97 17.48 -16.37
CA GLY A 373 36.66 17.14 -17.62
C GLY A 373 35.92 16.11 -18.49
N MET A 374 34.65 15.85 -18.21
CA MET A 374 33.84 14.89 -18.98
C MET A 374 33.14 15.56 -20.16
N LYS A 375 32.94 14.81 -21.25
CA LYS A 375 32.13 15.26 -22.40
C LYS A 375 30.64 15.18 -22.02
N ALA A 376 30.05 16.32 -21.68
CA ALA A 376 28.69 16.40 -21.11
C ALA A 376 27.95 17.67 -21.59
N GLY A 377 27.77 17.84 -22.90
CA GLY A 377 26.97 18.92 -23.49
C GLY A 377 25.46 18.71 -23.33
N SER A 378 25.02 17.45 -23.28
CA SER A 378 23.63 17.03 -23.06
C SER A 378 23.57 15.68 -22.35
N LEU A 379 22.39 15.28 -21.87
CA LEU A 379 22.18 13.93 -21.33
C LEU A 379 22.40 12.84 -22.39
N GLU A 380 22.07 13.11 -23.65
CA GLU A 380 22.29 12.17 -24.77
C GLU A 380 23.78 11.89 -24.98
N GLU A 381 24.64 12.90 -24.84
CA GLU A 381 26.10 12.69 -24.90
C GLU A 381 26.60 11.80 -23.76
N LEU A 382 26.01 11.90 -22.56
CA LEU A 382 26.35 11.00 -21.45
C LEU A 382 25.98 9.56 -21.78
N GLU A 383 24.80 9.30 -22.35
CA GLU A 383 24.36 7.95 -22.71
C GLU A 383 25.33 7.25 -23.68
N GLY A 384 26.10 8.00 -24.48
CA GLY A 384 27.14 7.45 -25.36
C GLY A 384 28.46 7.04 -24.68
N LEU A 385 28.65 7.35 -23.40
CA LEU A 385 29.84 6.96 -22.64
C LEU A 385 29.81 5.47 -22.27
N ASP A 386 30.96 4.89 -21.87
CA ASP A 386 30.99 3.59 -21.18
C ASP A 386 30.49 3.72 -19.72
N ASP A 387 30.17 2.62 -19.06
CA ASP A 387 29.56 2.64 -17.72
C ASP A 387 30.39 3.37 -16.65
N VAL A 388 31.72 3.23 -16.68
CA VAL A 388 32.59 3.88 -15.69
C VAL A 388 32.67 5.38 -15.96
N SER A 389 32.81 5.78 -17.22
CA SER A 389 32.78 7.20 -17.63
C SER A 389 31.41 7.84 -17.37
N TYR A 390 30.31 7.12 -17.64
CA TYR A 390 28.95 7.56 -17.35
C TYR A 390 28.75 7.81 -15.85
N TRP A 391 29.13 6.83 -15.02
CA TRP A 391 29.11 6.95 -13.57
C TRP A 391 29.94 8.15 -13.12
N ARG A 392 31.18 8.29 -13.60
CA ARG A 392 32.08 9.39 -13.22
C ARG A 392 31.49 10.76 -13.55
N ALA A 393 30.86 10.91 -14.72
CA ALA A 393 30.23 12.16 -15.13
C ALA A 393 29.08 12.55 -14.21
N LEU A 394 28.18 11.62 -13.87
CA LEU A 394 27.07 11.89 -12.95
C LEU A 394 27.58 12.15 -11.52
N ASN A 395 28.49 11.29 -11.05
CA ASN A 395 29.02 11.30 -9.70
C ASN A 395 29.86 12.56 -9.38
N ALA A 396 30.30 13.30 -10.40
CA ALA A 396 30.98 14.59 -10.23
C ALA A 396 30.13 15.65 -9.51
N SER A 397 28.79 15.58 -9.64
CA SER A 397 27.87 16.50 -8.97
C SER A 397 27.60 16.10 -7.53
N HIS A 398 27.10 14.87 -7.34
CA HIS A 398 26.63 14.33 -6.08
C HIS A 398 27.12 12.89 -5.94
N PRO A 399 28.31 12.66 -5.38
CA PRO A 399 28.76 11.31 -5.09
C PRO A 399 27.92 10.65 -4.00
N ALA A 400 27.81 9.32 -4.04
CA ALA A 400 27.15 8.58 -2.95
C ALA A 400 27.90 8.84 -1.64
N LEU A 401 27.21 9.45 -0.66
CA LEU A 401 27.84 9.89 0.59
C LEU A 401 28.11 8.68 1.49
N PRO A 402 29.38 8.40 1.87
CA PRO A 402 29.65 7.38 2.87
C PRO A 402 29.03 7.78 4.21
N VAL A 403 28.17 6.91 4.74
CA VAL A 403 27.51 7.06 6.04
C VAL A 403 27.86 5.87 6.93
N GLU A 404 27.79 6.07 8.24
CA GLU A 404 27.98 4.98 9.20
C GLU A 404 26.95 3.88 8.94
N ALA A 405 27.32 2.62 9.14
CA ALA A 405 26.46 1.47 8.91
C ALA A 405 25.14 1.55 9.68
N ASP A 406 25.18 2.14 10.87
CA ASP A 406 24.04 2.36 11.76
C ASP A 406 23.35 3.72 11.56
N TRP A 407 23.73 4.49 10.53
CA TRP A 407 23.03 5.70 10.15
C TRP A 407 21.59 5.36 9.73
N PRO A 408 20.56 6.09 10.20
CA PRO A 408 19.19 5.87 9.78
C PRO A 408 19.04 6.06 8.27
N ALA A 409 18.54 5.05 7.56
CA ALA A 409 18.19 5.14 6.15
C ALA A 409 16.78 5.70 5.97
N PHE A 410 15.83 5.20 6.78
CA PHE A 410 14.45 5.66 6.76
C PHE A 410 13.74 5.44 8.10
N ILE A 411 12.64 6.17 8.26
CA ILE A 411 11.65 5.99 9.32
C ILE A 411 10.39 5.47 8.65
N ILE A 412 9.88 4.31 9.08
CA ILE A 412 8.62 3.79 8.57
C ILE A 412 7.63 3.63 9.72
N TYR A 413 6.43 4.18 9.55
CA TYR A 413 5.45 4.24 10.62
C TYR A 413 4.57 3.00 10.64
N THR A 414 4.41 2.42 11.83
CA THR A 414 3.42 1.37 12.12
C THR A 414 2.40 1.82 13.14
N SER A 415 1.21 1.22 13.09
CA SER A 415 0.20 1.36 14.14
C SER A 415 0.68 0.71 15.44
N GLY A 416 0.35 1.33 16.56
CA GLY A 416 0.67 0.86 17.90
C GLY A 416 -0.58 0.65 18.73
N SER A 417 -0.54 -0.29 19.67
CA SER A 417 -1.63 -0.53 20.63
C SER A 417 -1.96 0.69 21.49
N THR A 418 -1.04 1.66 21.61
CA THR A 418 -1.16 2.86 22.46
C THR A 418 -1.60 4.12 21.70
N GLY A 419 -2.10 4.00 20.47
CA GLY A 419 -2.71 5.10 19.70
C GLY A 419 -1.76 6.13 19.03
N LYS A 420 -0.48 6.23 19.46
CA LYS A 420 0.53 7.07 18.80
C LYS A 420 1.30 6.27 17.73
N PRO A 421 1.51 6.82 16.51
CA PRO A 421 2.36 6.19 15.50
C PRO A 421 3.74 5.81 16.05
N LYS A 422 4.29 4.67 15.61
CA LYS A 422 5.65 4.22 15.92
C LYS A 422 6.49 4.33 14.65
N GLY A 423 7.32 5.37 14.55
CA GLY A 423 8.27 5.50 13.44
C GLY A 423 9.46 4.60 13.69
N VAL A 424 9.49 3.39 13.15
CA VAL A 424 10.60 2.45 13.39
C VAL A 424 11.77 2.78 12.47
N VAL A 425 12.99 2.71 13.01
CA VAL A 425 14.20 3.13 12.31
C VAL A 425 14.95 1.92 11.76
N HIS A 426 15.21 1.95 10.45
CA HIS A 426 16.12 1.01 9.76
C HIS A 426 17.37 1.73 9.30
N THR A 427 18.50 1.03 9.26
CA THR A 427 19.85 1.61 9.06
C THR A 427 20.47 1.18 7.74
N HIS A 428 21.46 1.91 7.22
CA HIS A 428 22.02 1.60 5.89
C HIS A 428 22.67 0.21 5.78
N GLY A 429 23.58 -0.13 6.70
CA GLY A 429 24.38 -1.36 6.61
C GLY A 429 23.67 -2.58 7.18
N GLY A 430 23.08 -2.44 8.38
CA GLY A 430 22.41 -3.55 9.09
C GLY A 430 21.21 -4.11 8.32
N TRP A 431 20.31 -3.23 7.92
CA TRP A 431 19.10 -3.60 7.18
C TRP A 431 19.42 -4.19 5.80
N LEU A 432 20.21 -3.48 4.99
CA LEU A 432 20.44 -3.86 3.60
C LEU A 432 21.21 -5.20 3.47
N ALA A 433 22.24 -5.42 4.31
CA ALA A 433 23.00 -6.67 4.29
C ALA A 433 22.11 -7.87 4.62
N GLY A 434 21.27 -7.73 5.65
CA GLY A 434 20.35 -8.79 6.07
C GLY A 434 19.33 -9.15 5.00
N ILE A 435 18.62 -8.16 4.45
CA ILE A 435 17.59 -8.42 3.44
C ILE A 435 18.18 -8.94 2.12
N ALA A 436 19.36 -8.46 1.71
CA ALA A 436 20.06 -8.98 0.53
C ALA A 436 20.39 -10.46 0.70
N HIS A 437 20.86 -10.85 1.89
CA HIS A 437 21.16 -12.24 2.19
C HIS A 437 19.91 -13.14 2.19
N THR A 438 18.76 -12.64 2.68
CA THR A 438 17.51 -13.41 2.64
C THR A 438 17.09 -13.79 1.23
N MET A 439 17.43 -12.99 0.21
CA MET A 439 17.12 -13.32 -1.19
C MET A 439 17.82 -14.60 -1.64
N ARG A 440 19.07 -14.82 -1.21
CA ARG A 440 19.84 -16.02 -1.56
C ARG A 440 19.31 -17.26 -0.83
N VAL A 441 19.09 -17.13 0.47
CA VAL A 441 18.69 -18.25 1.34
C VAL A 441 17.27 -18.72 1.05
N VAL A 442 16.34 -17.79 0.86
CA VAL A 442 14.91 -18.09 0.71
C VAL A 442 14.53 -18.39 -0.74
N PHE A 443 15.10 -17.65 -1.71
CA PHE A 443 14.66 -17.74 -3.11
C PHE A 443 15.71 -18.32 -4.07
N ASP A 444 16.92 -18.65 -3.61
CA ASP A 444 18.09 -18.91 -4.49
C ASP A 444 18.21 -17.83 -5.56
N ALA A 445 18.05 -16.57 -5.13
CA ALA A 445 18.00 -15.43 -6.01
C ALA A 445 19.35 -15.22 -6.71
N LYS A 446 19.31 -15.14 -8.03
CA LYS A 446 20.42 -14.94 -8.94
C LYS A 446 20.19 -13.63 -9.68
N GLU A 447 21.25 -13.01 -10.14
CA GLU A 447 21.11 -11.76 -10.89
C GLU A 447 20.23 -11.90 -12.14
N SER A 448 20.16 -13.07 -12.77
CA SER A 448 19.29 -13.31 -13.93
C SER A 448 17.79 -13.35 -13.60
N ASP A 449 17.43 -13.41 -12.32
CA ASP A 449 16.04 -13.46 -11.89
C ASP A 449 15.31 -12.13 -12.09
N ARG A 450 13.99 -12.24 -12.04
CA ARG A 450 13.06 -11.10 -12.04
C ARG A 450 12.06 -11.33 -10.93
N ILE A 451 11.87 -10.34 -10.07
CA ILE A 451 10.95 -10.43 -8.94
C ILE A 451 9.75 -9.54 -9.17
N TYR A 452 8.55 -10.11 -9.03
CA TYR A 452 7.32 -9.35 -8.96
C TYR A 452 6.82 -9.30 -7.51
N VAL A 453 6.69 -8.10 -6.96
CA VAL A 453 6.23 -7.87 -5.59
C VAL A 453 4.96 -7.05 -5.60
N ILE A 454 3.87 -7.63 -5.08
CA ILE A 454 2.64 -6.88 -4.82
C ILE A 454 2.81 -6.14 -3.50
N ALA A 455 3.27 -4.89 -3.57
CA ALA A 455 3.46 -3.99 -2.43
C ALA A 455 3.53 -2.53 -2.86
N ASP A 456 3.37 -1.63 -1.89
CA ASP A 456 3.60 -0.19 -2.03
C ASP A 456 4.87 0.23 -1.27
N PRO A 457 5.65 1.24 -1.75
CA PRO A 457 6.82 1.74 -1.02
C PRO A 457 6.51 2.30 0.37
N GLY A 458 5.27 2.70 0.65
CA GLY A 458 4.77 3.05 1.99
C GLY A 458 4.72 1.87 2.98
N TRP A 459 4.94 0.64 2.51
CA TRP A 459 5.01 -0.56 3.35
C TRP A 459 6.43 -1.11 3.41
N ILE A 460 6.74 -1.85 4.47
CA ILE A 460 8.06 -2.47 4.61
C ILE A 460 8.34 -3.49 3.49
N THR A 461 7.31 -4.15 2.96
CA THR A 461 7.42 -5.06 1.81
C THR A 461 7.93 -4.34 0.57
N GLY A 462 7.46 -3.11 0.34
CA GLY A 462 7.95 -2.26 -0.74
C GLY A 462 9.40 -1.85 -0.51
N GLN A 463 9.70 -1.29 0.67
CA GLN A 463 11.07 -0.86 1.00
C GLN A 463 12.09 -2.00 0.88
N SER A 464 11.75 -3.19 1.37
CA SER A 464 12.71 -4.30 1.50
C SER A 464 12.77 -5.21 0.29
N TYR A 465 11.63 -5.55 -0.32
CA TYR A 465 11.58 -6.58 -1.37
C TYR A 465 11.10 -6.08 -2.73
N LEU A 466 10.48 -4.91 -2.83
CA LEU A 466 10.27 -4.23 -4.12
C LEU A 466 11.53 -3.43 -4.52
N ILE A 467 12.16 -2.74 -3.55
CA ILE A 467 13.27 -1.82 -3.80
C ILE A 467 14.60 -2.40 -3.32
N GLY A 468 14.86 -2.43 -2.01
CA GLY A 468 16.22 -2.57 -1.48
C GLY A 468 16.91 -3.90 -1.78
N ALA A 469 16.29 -5.04 -1.44
CA ALA A 469 16.92 -6.34 -1.63
C ALA A 469 17.12 -6.72 -3.11
N PRO A 470 16.14 -6.53 -4.02
CA PRO A 470 16.35 -6.81 -5.44
C PRO A 470 17.46 -5.95 -6.03
N LEU A 471 17.44 -4.64 -5.77
CA LEU A 471 18.46 -3.73 -6.26
C LEU A 471 19.84 -4.09 -5.72
N ALA A 472 19.97 -4.36 -4.41
CA ALA A 472 21.23 -4.80 -3.84
C ALA A 472 21.74 -6.10 -4.49
N VAL A 473 20.88 -7.09 -4.73
CA VAL A 473 21.32 -8.34 -5.39
C VAL A 473 21.56 -8.12 -6.90
N GLY A 474 21.16 -6.99 -7.47
CA GLY A 474 21.26 -6.71 -8.89
C GLY A 474 20.15 -7.36 -9.72
N ILE A 475 19.01 -7.69 -9.13
CA ILE A 475 17.83 -8.33 -9.76
C ILE A 475 16.91 -7.27 -10.35
N THR A 476 16.19 -7.60 -11.43
CA THR A 476 15.15 -6.72 -11.97
C THR A 476 13.88 -6.86 -11.14
N SER A 477 13.35 -5.75 -10.63
CA SER A 477 12.10 -5.71 -9.88
C SER A 477 10.94 -5.20 -10.76
N ILE A 478 9.77 -5.82 -10.65
CA ILE A 478 8.56 -5.42 -11.39
C ILE A 478 7.67 -4.61 -10.45
N GLN A 479 7.47 -3.34 -10.78
CA GLN A 479 6.67 -2.37 -10.04
C GLN A 479 5.33 -2.18 -10.75
N ALA A 480 4.25 -2.67 -10.15
CA ALA A 480 2.89 -2.42 -10.63
C ALA A 480 2.21 -1.35 -9.78
N GLU A 481 1.71 -0.28 -10.41
CA GLU A 481 0.94 0.78 -9.72
C GLU A 481 -0.40 0.24 -9.19
N GLY A 482 -1.07 -0.54 -10.04
CA GLY A 482 -2.46 -0.92 -9.89
C GLY A 482 -2.74 -2.08 -8.95
N SER A 483 -4.01 -2.50 -8.93
CA SER A 483 -4.41 -3.74 -8.24
C SER A 483 -3.90 -4.97 -9.01
N PRO A 484 -3.47 -6.04 -8.33
CA PRO A 484 -3.11 -7.30 -9.01
C PRO A 484 -4.31 -8.02 -9.64
N LEU A 485 -5.54 -7.55 -9.42
CA LEU A 485 -6.78 -8.13 -9.94
C LEU A 485 -7.57 -7.17 -10.84
N PHE A 486 -7.02 -5.99 -11.16
CA PHE A 486 -7.69 -5.04 -12.03
C PHE A 486 -7.10 -5.09 -13.46
N PRO A 487 -7.93 -5.20 -14.51
CA PRO A 487 -9.40 -5.23 -14.49
C PRO A 487 -10.02 -6.61 -14.21
N HIS A 488 -9.22 -7.68 -14.21
CA HIS A 488 -9.63 -9.04 -13.93
C HIS A 488 -8.54 -9.81 -13.18
N ALA A 489 -8.89 -11.00 -12.66
CA ALA A 489 -8.00 -11.85 -11.88
C ALA A 489 -6.75 -12.32 -12.66
N GLY A 490 -6.80 -12.32 -13.99
CA GLY A 490 -5.64 -12.58 -14.87
C GLY A 490 -4.56 -11.50 -14.86
N ARG A 491 -4.77 -10.31 -14.27
CA ARG A 491 -3.79 -9.21 -14.32
C ARG A 491 -2.42 -9.60 -13.80
N PHE A 492 -2.33 -10.18 -12.59
CA PHE A 492 -1.05 -10.55 -12.01
C PHE A 492 -0.34 -11.68 -12.78
N SER A 493 -1.09 -12.66 -13.31
CA SER A 493 -0.51 -13.75 -14.10
C SER A 493 -0.04 -13.26 -15.47
N SER A 494 -0.74 -12.28 -16.05
CA SER A 494 -0.33 -11.57 -17.26
C SER A 494 1.00 -10.80 -17.08
N ILE A 495 1.17 -10.11 -15.94
CA ILE A 495 2.45 -9.47 -15.57
C ILE A 495 3.57 -10.49 -15.47
N ILE A 496 3.32 -11.63 -14.82
CA ILE A 496 4.29 -12.72 -14.66
C ILE A 496 4.72 -13.27 -16.02
N GLU A 497 3.76 -13.55 -16.91
CA GLU A 497 4.00 -14.10 -18.25
C GLU A 497 4.82 -13.13 -19.11
N ARG A 498 4.36 -11.87 -19.27
CA ARG A 498 5.00 -10.87 -20.12
C ARG A 498 6.42 -10.55 -19.67
N HIS A 499 6.61 -10.35 -18.37
CA HIS A 499 7.89 -9.89 -17.83
C HIS A 499 8.82 -11.03 -17.44
N GLY A 500 8.35 -12.28 -17.50
CA GLY A 500 9.10 -13.47 -17.17
C GLY A 500 9.56 -13.48 -15.72
N ALA A 501 8.66 -13.15 -14.79
CA ALA A 501 8.97 -13.20 -13.36
C ALA A 501 9.38 -14.63 -12.97
N THR A 502 10.45 -14.76 -12.18
CA THR A 502 10.91 -16.04 -11.63
C THR A 502 10.65 -16.14 -10.13
N ILE A 503 10.52 -14.99 -9.45
CA ILE A 503 10.17 -14.89 -8.02
C ILE A 503 8.89 -14.06 -7.90
N PHE A 504 7.89 -14.56 -7.16
CA PHE A 504 6.66 -13.83 -6.90
C PHE A 504 6.39 -13.68 -5.39
N LYS A 505 6.12 -12.45 -4.94
CA LYS A 505 5.86 -12.14 -3.53
C LYS A 505 4.58 -11.34 -3.39
N ALA A 506 3.63 -11.85 -2.61
CA ALA A 506 2.34 -11.21 -2.43
C ALA A 506 1.68 -11.54 -1.08
N GLY A 507 0.67 -10.77 -0.69
CA GLY A 507 -0.24 -11.12 0.41
C GLY A 507 -1.12 -12.33 0.05
N SER A 508 -2.00 -12.78 0.94
CA SER A 508 -2.92 -13.89 0.62
C SER A 508 -4.30 -13.43 0.12
N THR A 509 -4.69 -12.19 0.48
CA THR A 509 -6.00 -11.56 0.22
C THR A 509 -6.40 -11.63 -1.26
N PHE A 510 -5.49 -11.27 -2.17
CA PHE A 510 -5.81 -11.28 -3.61
C PHE A 510 -6.16 -12.69 -4.10
N LEU A 511 -5.47 -13.72 -3.61
CA LEU A 511 -5.69 -15.09 -4.03
C LEU A 511 -6.99 -15.65 -3.43
N LYS A 512 -7.36 -15.24 -2.20
CA LYS A 512 -8.68 -15.53 -1.64
C LYS A 512 -9.79 -15.01 -2.56
N ALA A 513 -9.68 -13.78 -3.04
CA ALA A 513 -10.63 -13.20 -3.99
C ALA A 513 -10.67 -13.93 -5.35
N VAL A 514 -9.55 -14.48 -5.81
CA VAL A 514 -9.55 -15.34 -7.03
C VAL A 514 -10.29 -16.65 -6.80
N MET A 515 -10.20 -17.21 -5.60
CA MET A 515 -10.81 -18.50 -5.24
C MET A 515 -12.33 -18.43 -5.06
N THR A 516 -12.92 -17.25 -4.84
CA THR A 516 -14.37 -17.11 -4.62
C THR A 516 -15.19 -17.25 -5.90
N ASP A 517 -14.60 -17.01 -7.07
CA ASP A 517 -15.25 -17.15 -8.37
C ASP A 517 -14.44 -18.08 -9.30
N PRO A 518 -15.01 -19.21 -9.74
CA PRO A 518 -14.38 -20.08 -10.73
C PRO A 518 -13.93 -19.36 -12.00
N GLU A 519 -14.65 -18.32 -12.44
CA GLU A 519 -14.27 -17.55 -13.63
C GLU A 519 -13.02 -16.69 -13.37
N SER A 520 -12.83 -16.17 -12.16
CA SER A 520 -11.57 -15.51 -11.79
C SER A 520 -10.37 -16.47 -11.83
N SER A 521 -10.59 -17.72 -11.41
CA SER A 521 -9.56 -18.77 -11.53
C SER A 521 -9.25 -19.11 -12.99
N ARG A 522 -10.26 -19.05 -13.87
CA ARG A 522 -10.06 -19.20 -15.32
C ARG A 522 -9.22 -18.08 -15.89
N ASP A 523 -9.58 -16.81 -15.64
CA ASP A 523 -8.83 -15.63 -16.11
C ASP A 523 -7.34 -15.72 -15.72
N MET A 524 -7.07 -16.14 -14.48
CA MET A 524 -5.71 -16.38 -14.00
C MET A 524 -4.97 -17.44 -14.83
N SER A 525 -5.64 -18.56 -15.11
CA SER A 525 -5.07 -19.72 -15.81
C SER A 525 -4.79 -19.49 -17.30
N GLU A 526 -5.31 -18.41 -17.89
CA GLU A 526 -5.06 -18.06 -19.29
C GLU A 526 -3.61 -17.62 -19.56
N HIS A 527 -2.82 -17.34 -18.52
CA HIS A 527 -1.44 -16.86 -18.64
C HIS A 527 -0.41 -17.86 -18.13
N ASP A 528 0.71 -18.00 -18.85
CA ASP A 528 1.80 -18.91 -18.48
C ASP A 528 2.65 -18.37 -17.31
N MET A 529 2.53 -19.03 -16.16
CA MET A 529 3.33 -18.75 -14.96
C MET A 529 4.47 -19.76 -14.73
N SER A 530 4.76 -20.65 -15.69
CA SER A 530 5.73 -21.75 -15.53
C SER A 530 7.18 -21.34 -15.25
N LYS A 531 7.54 -20.07 -15.53
CA LYS A 531 8.86 -19.49 -15.21
C LYS A 531 9.06 -19.22 -13.72
N LEU A 532 7.99 -19.17 -12.92
CA LEU A 532 8.10 -19.02 -11.48
C LEU A 532 8.79 -20.24 -10.86
N LYS A 533 9.96 -20.01 -10.27
CA LYS A 533 10.65 -21.03 -9.49
C LYS A 533 10.20 -21.03 -8.03
N VAL A 534 9.81 -19.87 -7.50
CA VAL A 534 9.32 -19.70 -6.13
C VAL A 534 8.28 -18.58 -6.04
N SER A 535 7.23 -18.86 -5.29
CA SER A 535 6.26 -17.87 -4.85
C SER A 535 6.21 -17.84 -3.33
N THR A 536 5.91 -16.69 -2.73
CA THR A 536 5.77 -16.60 -1.26
C THR A 536 4.57 -15.76 -0.85
N PHE A 537 3.80 -16.29 0.10
CA PHE A 537 2.85 -15.49 0.87
C PHE A 537 3.62 -14.58 1.83
N CYS A 538 3.02 -13.44 2.15
CA CYS A 538 3.48 -12.51 3.16
C CYS A 538 2.31 -11.71 3.73
N ALA A 539 2.62 -10.75 4.61
CA ALA A 539 1.71 -9.75 5.17
C ALA A 539 0.62 -10.26 6.14
N GLU A 540 0.13 -11.49 6.02
CA GLU A 540 -0.94 -12.05 6.86
C GLU A 540 -0.82 -13.58 7.00
N PRO A 541 -1.48 -14.20 8.00
CA PRO A 541 -1.58 -15.66 8.09
C PRO A 541 -2.28 -16.25 6.85
N VAL A 542 -1.70 -17.32 6.30
CA VAL A 542 -2.27 -18.07 5.18
C VAL A 542 -3.00 -19.32 5.69
N SER A 543 -4.10 -19.70 5.03
CA SER A 543 -4.78 -20.97 5.29
C SER A 543 -4.21 -22.09 4.41
N ALA A 544 -4.32 -23.33 4.89
CA ALA A 544 -3.93 -24.52 4.12
C ALA A 544 -4.58 -24.56 2.73
N ALA A 545 -5.87 -24.21 2.63
CA ALA A 545 -6.61 -24.20 1.36
C ALA A 545 -6.08 -23.16 0.37
N VAL A 546 -5.79 -21.94 0.85
CA VAL A 546 -5.23 -20.87 0.00
C VAL A 546 -3.82 -21.24 -0.46
N GLN A 547 -3.02 -21.84 0.43
CA GLN A 547 -1.69 -22.30 0.06
C GLN A 547 -1.74 -23.44 -0.97
N GLN A 548 -2.61 -24.43 -0.78
CA GLN A 548 -2.82 -25.52 -1.73
C GLN A 548 -3.21 -24.96 -3.11
N PHE A 549 -4.17 -24.04 -3.16
CA PHE A 549 -4.58 -23.39 -4.40
C PHE A 549 -3.42 -22.68 -5.11
N GLY A 550 -2.60 -21.93 -4.35
CA GLY A 550 -1.39 -21.29 -4.88
C GLY A 550 -0.35 -22.30 -5.38
N MET A 551 -0.16 -23.41 -4.67
CA MET A 551 0.76 -24.49 -5.06
C MET A 551 0.31 -25.18 -6.35
N ASP A 552 -0.99 -25.39 -6.52
CA ASP A 552 -1.55 -26.10 -7.68
C ASP A 552 -1.63 -25.20 -8.92
N ASN A 553 -1.99 -23.93 -8.76
CA ASN A 553 -2.36 -23.06 -9.88
C ASN A 553 -1.36 -21.94 -10.20
N VAL A 554 -0.43 -21.61 -9.28
CA VAL A 554 0.54 -20.51 -9.49
C VAL A 554 1.97 -21.04 -9.55
N CYS A 555 2.45 -21.67 -8.48
CA CYS A 555 3.80 -22.22 -8.41
C CYS A 555 3.87 -23.33 -7.38
N ARG A 556 4.36 -24.52 -7.75
CA ARG A 556 4.48 -25.66 -6.82
C ARG A 556 5.30 -25.34 -5.57
N HIS A 557 6.29 -24.46 -5.69
CA HIS A 557 7.10 -23.97 -4.56
C HIS A 557 6.51 -22.67 -3.98
N TYR A 558 5.25 -22.74 -3.50
CA TYR A 558 4.58 -21.61 -2.85
C TYR A 558 4.77 -21.66 -1.32
N ILE A 559 5.75 -20.90 -0.83
CA ILE A 559 6.14 -20.89 0.58
C ILE A 559 5.35 -19.86 1.39
N ASN A 560 5.38 -20.01 2.72
CA ASN A 560 4.88 -19.01 3.66
C ASN A 560 6.06 -18.30 4.34
N SER A 561 6.14 -16.96 4.23
CA SER A 561 7.16 -16.17 4.88
C SER A 561 6.56 -15.20 5.90
N TYR A 562 6.92 -15.35 7.17
CA TYR A 562 6.47 -14.47 8.25
C TYR A 562 7.54 -13.45 8.64
N TRP A 563 7.08 -12.22 8.84
CA TRP A 563 7.84 -11.08 9.32
C TRP A 563 6.91 -9.86 9.53
N ALA A 564 7.47 -8.76 10.03
CA ALA A 564 6.77 -7.50 10.30
C ALA A 564 7.68 -6.31 9.98
N THR A 565 7.14 -5.10 10.02
CA THR A 565 7.89 -3.86 9.75
C THR A 565 9.13 -3.69 10.64
N GLU A 566 8.99 -4.02 11.92
CA GLU A 566 10.09 -3.98 12.87
C GLU A 566 11.17 -5.01 12.58
N HIS A 567 10.80 -6.17 12.02
CA HIS A 567 11.79 -7.18 11.64
C HIS A 567 12.66 -6.75 10.46
N GLY A 568 12.25 -5.73 9.69
CA GLY A 568 12.99 -5.20 8.53
C GLY A 568 13.01 -6.10 7.30
N GLY A 569 12.88 -7.42 7.47
CA GLY A 569 12.84 -8.41 6.39
C GLY A 569 12.32 -9.76 6.87
N ILE A 570 12.36 -10.76 5.99
CA ILE A 570 11.92 -12.13 6.28
C ILE A 570 12.71 -12.69 7.47
N VAL A 571 11.99 -13.22 8.46
CA VAL A 571 12.59 -13.89 9.64
C VAL A 571 12.22 -15.37 9.70
N PHE A 572 11.06 -15.74 9.16
CA PHE A 572 10.66 -17.13 8.97
C PHE A 572 10.33 -17.38 7.51
N SER A 573 10.80 -18.50 6.97
CA SER A 573 10.42 -18.99 5.65
C SER A 573 10.73 -20.47 5.48
N CYS A 574 10.46 -21.04 4.31
CA CYS A 574 11.00 -22.32 3.90
C CYS A 574 12.26 -22.07 3.05
N PRO A 575 13.47 -22.39 3.52
CA PRO A 575 14.69 -22.23 2.73
C PRO A 575 14.63 -23.02 1.41
N TRP A 576 15.28 -22.50 0.37
CA TRP A 576 15.19 -23.06 -0.99
C TRP A 576 15.71 -24.50 -1.14
N GLY A 577 16.69 -24.93 -0.33
CA GLY A 577 17.48 -26.14 -0.57
C GLY A 577 16.75 -27.50 -0.53
N GLY A 578 15.42 -27.53 -0.41
CA GLY A 578 14.62 -28.74 -0.61
C GLY A 578 14.70 -29.77 0.52
N PHE A 579 15.37 -29.45 1.63
CA PHE A 579 15.51 -30.34 2.78
C PHE A 579 14.41 -30.15 3.85
N LYS A 580 13.58 -29.10 3.73
CA LYS A 580 12.36 -28.92 4.53
C LYS A 580 11.14 -29.46 3.77
N PRO A 581 10.21 -30.15 4.45
CA PRO A 581 9.00 -30.66 3.80
C PRO A 581 8.02 -29.51 3.52
N LEU A 582 8.00 -28.99 2.30
CA LEU A 582 7.01 -28.00 1.87
C LEU A 582 5.68 -28.69 1.55
N ALA A 583 4.64 -28.33 2.30
CA ALA A 583 3.26 -28.78 2.10
C ALA A 583 2.27 -27.61 2.32
N SER A 584 0.99 -27.85 2.01
CA SER A 584 -0.10 -26.90 2.20
C SER A 584 -0.61 -26.88 3.65
N ASP A 585 0.28 -26.66 4.62
CA ASP A 585 -0.03 -26.69 6.06
C ASP A 585 0.29 -25.37 6.78
N ALA A 586 0.56 -24.31 6.00
CA ALA A 586 0.93 -22.97 6.43
C ALA A 586 2.20 -22.89 7.29
N LYS A 587 2.97 -23.97 7.40
CA LYS A 587 4.20 -24.01 8.18
C LYS A 587 5.27 -23.10 7.60
N THR A 588 6.10 -22.57 8.50
CA THR A 588 7.27 -21.76 8.18
C THR A 588 8.37 -22.02 9.22
N TRP A 589 9.64 -21.88 8.86
CA TRP A 589 10.78 -22.17 9.73
C TRP A 589 11.58 -20.90 10.02
N PRO A 590 12.07 -20.69 11.26
CA PRO A 590 12.94 -19.57 11.54
C PRO A 590 14.23 -19.72 10.73
N LEU A 591 14.68 -18.64 10.09
CA LEU A 591 16.00 -18.64 9.44
C LEU A 591 17.11 -18.96 10.47
N PRO A 592 18.28 -19.46 10.07
CA PRO A 592 19.30 -19.95 11.00
C PRO A 592 19.71 -18.95 12.09
N TRP A 593 19.80 -17.67 11.73
CA TRP A 593 20.17 -16.60 12.66
C TRP A 593 19.00 -16.10 13.53
N ILE A 594 17.78 -16.57 13.31
CA ILE A 594 16.60 -16.21 14.09
C ILE A 594 16.39 -17.24 15.19
N GLN A 595 16.70 -16.86 16.43
CA GLN A 595 16.47 -17.68 17.61
C GLN A 595 15.06 -17.41 18.13
N ALA A 596 14.13 -18.33 17.88
CA ALA A 596 12.73 -18.13 18.17
C ALA A 596 12.14 -19.21 19.09
N GLU A 597 11.24 -18.76 19.96
CA GLU A 597 10.52 -19.58 20.93
C GLU A 597 9.04 -19.19 20.96
N VAL A 598 8.20 -20.08 21.48
CA VAL A 598 6.82 -19.77 21.83
C VAL A 598 6.71 -19.76 23.35
N ARG A 599 6.20 -18.67 23.94
CA ARG A 599 6.07 -18.54 25.39
C ARG A 599 4.61 -18.44 25.83
N VAL A 600 4.31 -19.06 26.96
CA VAL A 600 3.00 -19.00 27.63
C VAL A 600 3.16 -18.31 28.97
N ALA A 601 2.42 -17.22 29.17
CA ALA A 601 2.36 -16.54 30.47
C ALA A 601 1.48 -17.35 31.43
N LEU A 602 2.03 -17.64 32.62
CA LEU A 602 1.35 -18.32 33.71
C LEU A 602 0.74 -17.32 34.69
N GLU A 603 1.45 -16.22 34.94
CA GLU A 603 1.00 -15.10 35.77
C GLU A 603 1.32 -13.79 35.05
N ARG A 604 0.49 -12.77 35.25
CA ARG A 604 0.69 -11.43 34.71
C ARG A 604 0.53 -10.38 35.79
N ASP A 605 1.29 -9.29 35.70
CA ASP A 605 1.10 -8.12 36.54
C ASP A 605 -0.08 -7.24 36.05
N GLU A 606 -0.38 -6.17 36.78
CA GLU A 606 -1.45 -5.23 36.44
C GLU A 606 -1.23 -4.51 35.10
N ALA A 607 0.03 -4.37 34.66
CA ALA A 607 0.42 -3.82 33.37
C ALA A 607 0.35 -4.87 32.23
N GLY A 608 0.01 -6.12 32.54
CA GLY A 608 -0.10 -7.23 31.60
C GLY A 608 1.24 -7.91 31.23
N ARG A 609 2.36 -7.54 31.87
CA ARG A 609 3.65 -8.20 31.70
C ARG A 609 3.62 -9.57 32.34
N ALA A 610 4.26 -10.56 31.73
CA ALA A 610 4.31 -11.92 32.23
C ALA A 610 5.37 -12.04 33.34
N THR A 611 4.91 -12.18 34.59
CA THR A 611 5.79 -12.32 35.77
C THR A 611 6.27 -13.75 35.97
N LYS A 612 5.44 -14.72 35.56
CA LYS A 612 5.84 -16.11 35.40
C LYS A 612 5.42 -16.59 34.03
N TRP A 613 6.33 -17.30 33.39
CA TRP A 613 6.11 -17.85 32.06
C TRP A 613 6.90 -19.13 31.90
N ARG A 614 6.55 -19.90 30.87
CA ARG A 614 7.31 -21.06 30.41
C ARG A 614 7.34 -21.10 28.90
N GLU A 615 8.25 -21.87 28.35
CA GLU A 615 8.19 -22.26 26.95
C GLU A 615 6.93 -23.13 26.72
N ALA A 616 6.32 -22.95 25.55
CA ALA A 616 5.17 -23.72 25.12
C ALA A 616 5.61 -25.13 24.70
N GLU A 617 4.82 -26.13 25.04
CA GLU A 617 4.99 -27.48 24.51
C GLU A 617 4.76 -27.49 22.99
N PRO A 618 5.27 -28.48 22.23
CA PRO A 618 4.92 -28.62 20.83
C PRO A 618 3.40 -28.58 20.60
N GLN A 619 2.97 -27.81 19.61
CA GLN A 619 1.60 -27.50 19.23
C GLN A 619 0.79 -26.66 20.22
N GLU A 620 1.37 -26.26 21.35
CA GLU A 620 0.72 -25.34 22.28
C GLU A 620 0.78 -23.90 21.73
N LYS A 621 -0.36 -23.20 21.80
CA LYS A 621 -0.46 -21.80 21.36
C LYS A 621 0.14 -20.89 22.42
N GLY A 622 1.09 -20.04 22.02
CA GLY A 622 1.65 -18.99 22.87
C GLY A 622 2.14 -17.81 22.04
N GLU A 623 2.76 -16.83 22.69
CA GLU A 623 3.30 -15.64 22.02
C GLU A 623 4.67 -15.97 21.40
N LEU A 624 4.86 -15.61 20.14
CA LEU A 624 6.13 -15.75 19.43
C LEU A 624 7.13 -14.71 19.94
N VAL A 625 8.33 -15.18 20.30
CA VAL A 625 9.43 -14.31 20.72
C VAL A 625 10.71 -14.63 19.97
N ILE A 626 11.57 -13.63 19.81
CA ILE A 626 12.93 -13.77 19.30
C ILE A 626 13.91 -13.45 20.43
N THR A 627 14.78 -14.38 20.78
CA THR A 627 15.66 -14.31 21.95
C THR A 627 17.03 -13.73 21.66
N SER A 628 17.39 -13.55 20.39
CA SER A 628 18.67 -12.95 19.97
C SER A 628 18.44 -11.91 18.88
N PRO A 629 19.13 -10.76 18.91
CA PRO A 629 19.01 -9.74 17.88
C PRO A 629 19.70 -10.18 16.57
N TYR A 630 19.41 -9.47 15.49
CA TYR A 630 20.03 -9.66 14.18
C TYR A 630 20.15 -8.28 13.47
N PRO A 631 21.00 -8.14 12.43
CA PRO A 631 21.38 -6.84 11.87
C PRO A 631 20.24 -5.99 11.30
N TYR A 632 19.23 -6.64 10.74
CA TYR A 632 18.11 -5.98 10.04
C TYR A 632 16.85 -5.81 10.91
N LEU A 633 16.94 -6.09 12.22
CA LEU A 633 15.93 -5.69 13.19
C LEU A 633 15.94 -4.16 13.33
N ALA A 634 14.75 -3.57 13.47
CA ALA A 634 14.61 -2.14 13.70
C ALA A 634 15.45 -1.71 14.90
N ARG A 635 16.12 -0.58 14.72
CA ARG A 635 17.14 -0.11 15.65
C ARG A 635 16.54 0.42 16.96
N THR A 636 15.48 1.19 16.80
CA THR A 636 14.80 1.97 17.84
C THR A 636 13.51 2.55 17.24
N ILE A 637 12.72 3.23 18.07
CA ILE A 637 11.67 4.14 17.61
C ILE A 637 12.27 5.53 17.40
N TRP A 638 11.86 6.23 16.36
CA TRP A 638 12.29 7.58 16.07
C TRP A 638 11.96 8.53 17.22
N GLY A 639 12.93 9.38 17.56
CA GLY A 639 12.85 10.30 18.69
C GLY A 639 14.22 10.94 18.94
N ASP A 640 14.27 11.90 19.87
CA ASP A 640 15.51 12.57 20.30
C ASP A 640 16.31 13.18 19.12
N ALA A 641 15.62 13.69 18.09
CA ALA A 641 16.22 14.13 16.82
C ALA A 641 17.31 15.20 17.01
N GLN A 642 17.23 16.00 18.07
CA GLN A 642 18.25 16.98 18.45
C GLN A 642 19.63 16.40 18.76
N ARG A 643 19.71 15.10 19.11
CA ARG A 643 20.99 14.41 19.36
C ARG A 643 21.48 13.60 18.16
N LEU A 644 20.72 13.52 17.06
CA LEU A 644 21.09 12.73 15.88
C LEU A 644 22.53 13.03 15.42
N GLY A 645 23.31 11.98 15.18
CA GLY A 645 24.71 12.08 14.77
C GLY A 645 25.71 12.22 15.92
N THR A 646 25.25 12.33 17.17
CA THR A 646 26.09 12.18 18.35
C THR A 646 26.12 10.72 18.82
N PRO A 647 27.17 10.29 19.57
CA PRO A 647 27.22 8.95 20.16
C PRO A 647 26.07 8.64 21.14
N ASP A 648 25.41 9.68 21.67
CA ASP A 648 24.34 9.56 22.67
C ASP A 648 22.96 9.35 22.06
N TRP A 649 22.80 9.48 20.74
CA TRP A 649 21.50 9.31 20.11
C TRP A 649 21.08 7.84 20.06
N LYS A 650 19.96 7.54 20.73
CA LYS A 650 19.38 6.19 20.76
C LYS A 650 17.92 6.16 20.29
N GLY A 651 17.41 7.25 19.71
CA GLY A 651 15.98 7.43 19.45
C GLY A 651 15.16 7.39 20.74
N ASP A 652 13.88 7.04 20.65
CA ASP A 652 13.03 6.71 21.78
C ASP A 652 13.24 5.25 22.22
N ILE A 653 14.44 4.99 22.74
CA ILE A 653 14.84 3.64 23.17
C ILE A 653 14.00 3.14 24.35
N ALA A 654 13.52 4.05 25.22
CA ALA A 654 12.67 3.69 26.34
C ALA A 654 11.33 3.14 25.86
N ARG A 655 10.68 3.79 24.89
CA ARG A 655 9.45 3.28 24.28
C ARG A 655 9.70 2.00 23.50
N PHE A 656 10.83 1.89 22.79
CA PHE A 656 11.19 0.67 22.06
C PHE A 656 11.34 -0.53 23.03
N HIS A 657 12.04 -0.34 24.14
CA HIS A 657 12.18 -1.34 25.21
C HIS A 657 10.84 -1.76 25.80
N ALA A 658 10.05 -0.77 26.24
CA ALA A 658 8.74 -0.99 26.84
C ALA A 658 7.77 -1.73 25.90
N THR A 659 7.87 -1.46 24.60
CA THR A 659 6.99 -2.07 23.59
C THR A 659 7.40 -3.50 23.25
N TYR A 660 8.70 -3.77 23.07
CA TYR A 660 9.15 -5.01 22.44
C TYR A 660 9.93 -5.96 23.35
N PHE A 661 10.49 -5.50 24.47
CA PHE A 661 11.41 -6.32 25.29
C PHE A 661 10.94 -6.49 26.74
N ASP A 662 10.11 -5.59 27.27
CA ASP A 662 9.62 -5.61 28.66
C ASP A 662 8.47 -6.60 28.93
N ARG A 663 8.13 -7.46 27.97
CA ARG A 663 6.97 -8.37 28.09
C ARG A 663 7.18 -9.53 29.06
N TRP A 664 8.41 -10.04 29.18
CA TRP A 664 8.74 -11.26 29.91
C TRP A 664 9.73 -10.97 31.05
N GLU A 665 9.28 -11.11 32.29
CA GLU A 665 10.14 -10.85 33.45
C GLU A 665 11.38 -11.76 33.43
N GLY A 666 12.55 -11.15 33.67
CA GLY A 666 13.84 -11.83 33.73
C GLY A 666 14.39 -12.31 32.38
N SER A 667 13.74 -12.02 31.24
CA SER A 667 14.22 -12.44 29.91
C SER A 667 13.93 -11.39 28.84
N PRO A 668 14.91 -10.51 28.51
CA PRO A 668 14.75 -9.54 27.44
C PRO A 668 14.68 -10.27 26.09
N ALA A 669 13.47 -10.51 25.61
CA ALA A 669 13.19 -11.16 24.34
C ALA A 669 12.27 -10.28 23.49
N TYR A 670 12.63 -10.10 22.23
CA TYR A 670 11.84 -9.31 21.29
C TYR A 670 10.49 -10.00 21.07
N THR A 671 9.41 -9.29 21.38
CA THR A 671 8.04 -9.79 21.27
C THR A 671 7.26 -8.94 20.28
N GLN A 672 6.94 -9.52 19.11
CA GLN A 672 6.24 -8.81 18.04
C GLN A 672 4.75 -8.58 18.33
N GLY A 673 4.16 -9.40 19.20
CA GLY A 673 2.72 -9.44 19.49
C GLY A 673 1.94 -10.37 18.57
N ASP A 674 2.47 -11.55 18.25
CA ASP A 674 1.81 -12.56 17.41
C ASP A 674 1.70 -13.90 18.15
N TYR A 675 0.59 -14.62 17.94
CA TYR A 675 0.45 -15.99 18.40
C TYR A 675 1.08 -16.98 17.42
N ALA A 676 1.78 -17.96 17.95
CA ALA A 676 2.34 -19.06 17.17
C ALA A 676 2.20 -20.40 17.92
N ARG A 677 2.38 -21.48 17.16
CA ARG A 677 2.59 -22.85 17.67
C ARG A 677 3.87 -23.39 17.07
N ARG A 678 4.79 -23.90 17.88
CA ARG A 678 5.97 -24.64 17.42
C ARG A 678 5.60 -26.09 17.19
N HIS A 679 6.15 -26.72 16.16
CA HIS A 679 5.95 -28.13 15.83
C HIS A 679 7.21 -28.96 16.09
N GLU A 680 7.07 -30.28 16.15
CA GLU A 680 8.18 -31.21 16.43
C GLU A 680 9.28 -31.19 15.35
N ASP A 681 8.92 -30.83 14.11
CA ASP A 681 9.81 -30.65 12.97
C ASP A 681 10.53 -29.28 12.95
N GLY A 682 10.40 -28.51 14.04
CA GLY A 682 10.96 -27.16 14.17
C GLY A 682 10.21 -26.08 13.40
N ALA A 683 9.09 -26.41 12.75
CA ALA A 683 8.25 -25.44 12.07
C ALA A 683 7.39 -24.64 13.04
N PHE A 684 6.83 -23.54 12.54
CA PHE A 684 5.88 -22.69 13.25
C PHE A 684 4.63 -22.47 12.38
N THR A 685 3.47 -22.41 13.02
CA THR A 685 2.24 -21.87 12.41
C THR A 685 1.77 -20.64 13.18
N LEU A 686 1.33 -19.60 12.47
CA LEU A 686 0.93 -18.32 13.07
C LEU A 686 -0.59 -18.25 13.20
N HIS A 687 -1.09 -17.72 14.31
CA HIS A 687 -2.51 -17.75 14.71
C HIS A 687 -3.05 -16.37 15.08
N GLY A 688 -2.71 -15.37 14.27
CA GLY A 688 -3.15 -13.99 14.42
C GLY A 688 -2.41 -13.19 15.50
N ARG A 689 -2.86 -11.95 15.73
CA ARG A 689 -2.26 -11.01 16.68
C ARG A 689 -2.55 -11.42 18.13
N SER A 690 -1.56 -11.26 19.01
CA SER A 690 -1.71 -11.41 20.46
C SER A 690 -2.06 -10.10 21.18
N ASP A 691 -1.92 -8.97 20.49
CA ASP A 691 -2.26 -7.63 20.94
C ASP A 691 -3.53 -7.08 20.26
N ASP A 692 -3.98 -5.90 20.72
CA ASP A 692 -5.19 -5.20 20.23
C ASP A 692 -4.94 -4.48 18.87
N VAL A 693 -4.36 -5.21 17.91
CA VAL A 693 -4.09 -4.74 16.54
C VAL A 693 -4.78 -5.67 15.55
N LEU A 694 -5.38 -5.11 14.50
CA LEU A 694 -6.05 -5.83 13.41
C LEU A 694 -5.15 -5.86 12.17
N ASN A 695 -5.33 -6.89 11.34
CA ASN A 695 -4.71 -6.96 10.01
C ASN A 695 -5.78 -7.02 8.91
N VAL A 696 -6.11 -5.85 8.34
CA VAL A 696 -7.16 -5.71 7.32
C VAL A 696 -6.49 -5.64 5.94
N SER A 697 -6.58 -6.71 5.16
CA SER A 697 -5.95 -6.81 3.83
C SER A 697 -4.45 -6.48 3.85
N GLY A 698 -3.71 -6.99 4.84
CA GLY A 698 -2.27 -6.72 5.04
C GLY A 698 -1.95 -5.42 5.78
N HIS A 699 -2.93 -4.55 6.06
CA HIS A 699 -2.73 -3.29 6.78
C HIS A 699 -2.88 -3.51 8.29
N ARG A 700 -1.82 -3.18 9.04
CA ARG A 700 -1.85 -3.20 10.51
C ARG A 700 -2.57 -1.96 11.03
N ILE A 701 -3.64 -2.13 11.79
CA ILE A 701 -4.47 -1.04 12.34
C ILE A 701 -4.79 -1.32 13.81
N GLY A 702 -4.46 -0.41 14.73
CA GLY A 702 -4.81 -0.57 16.14
C GLY A 702 -6.32 -0.40 16.37
N THR A 703 -6.95 -1.23 17.20
CA THR A 703 -8.39 -1.10 17.48
C THR A 703 -8.70 0.21 18.19
N GLU A 704 -7.85 0.64 19.12
CA GLU A 704 -7.98 1.91 19.85
C GLU A 704 -7.93 3.13 18.92
N GLU A 705 -7.22 3.04 17.78
CA GLU A 705 -7.19 4.11 16.79
C GLU A 705 -8.56 4.32 16.14
N ILE A 706 -9.29 3.23 15.89
CA ILE A 706 -10.65 3.25 15.32
C ILE A 706 -11.63 3.69 16.42
N GLU A 707 -11.51 3.14 17.63
CA GLU A 707 -12.33 3.54 18.80
C GLU A 707 -12.21 5.05 19.06
N GLY A 708 -10.99 5.59 19.07
CA GLY A 708 -10.73 7.02 19.25
C GLY A 708 -11.37 7.88 18.16
N ALA A 709 -11.30 7.43 16.89
CA ALA A 709 -11.96 8.11 15.78
C ALA A 709 -13.50 8.09 15.90
N LEU A 710 -14.09 7.00 16.39
CA LEU A 710 -15.53 6.92 16.66
C LEU A 710 -15.95 7.82 17.83
N LEU A 711 -15.18 7.80 18.93
CA LEU A 711 -15.44 8.60 20.12
C LEU A 711 -15.26 10.10 19.88
N ARG A 712 -14.56 10.49 18.81
CA ARG A 712 -14.44 11.87 18.37
C ARG A 712 -15.79 12.52 18.08
N ASP A 713 -16.82 11.76 17.71
CA ASP A 713 -18.18 12.28 17.51
C ASP A 713 -18.72 12.96 18.79
N LYS A 714 -18.42 12.41 19.98
CA LYS A 714 -18.78 13.00 21.28
C LYS A 714 -18.09 14.33 21.57
N ILE A 715 -16.91 14.52 20.99
CA ILE A 715 -16.12 15.74 21.14
C ILE A 715 -16.65 16.82 20.18
N LEU A 716 -16.97 16.43 18.95
CA LEU A 716 -17.47 17.31 17.90
C LEU A 716 -18.91 17.76 18.16
N ARG A 717 -19.72 16.92 18.81
CA ARG A 717 -21.16 17.14 19.01
C ARG A 717 -21.60 16.97 20.45
N LYS A 718 -22.36 17.94 20.97
CA LYS A 718 -22.96 17.85 22.31
C LYS A 718 -24.13 16.87 22.38
N ASP A 719 -24.78 16.64 21.26
CA ASP A 719 -25.93 15.74 21.09
C ASP A 719 -25.52 14.38 20.49
N SER A 720 -24.23 14.03 20.55
CA SER A 720 -23.75 12.74 20.02
C SER A 720 -24.52 11.59 20.68
N PRO A 721 -25.13 10.69 19.87
CA PRO A 721 -25.82 9.51 20.40
C PRO A 721 -24.83 8.42 20.82
N VAL A 722 -23.52 8.61 20.61
CA VAL A 722 -22.48 7.64 20.98
C VAL A 722 -22.13 7.79 22.45
N GLY A 723 -22.42 6.75 23.23
CA GLY A 723 -21.99 6.61 24.62
C GLY A 723 -20.56 6.10 24.70
N ASN A 724 -20.29 4.93 24.12
CA ASN A 724 -18.94 4.35 24.06
C ASN A 724 -18.77 3.42 22.86
N ALA A 725 -17.53 3.08 22.50
CA ALA A 725 -17.21 2.22 21.37
C ALA A 725 -16.09 1.23 21.72
N VAL A 726 -16.22 -0.02 21.28
CA VAL A 726 -15.17 -1.04 21.31
C VAL A 726 -15.07 -1.69 19.94
N VAL A 727 -13.86 -1.82 19.41
CA VAL A 727 -13.64 -2.39 18.08
C VAL A 727 -12.89 -3.71 18.22
N VAL A 728 -13.36 -4.74 17.52
CA VAL A 728 -12.70 -6.04 17.44
C VAL A 728 -12.58 -6.49 15.98
N GLY A 729 -11.63 -7.38 15.72
CA GLY A 729 -11.47 -8.01 14.42
C GLY A 729 -12.45 -9.16 14.26
N ALA A 730 -13.24 -9.13 13.18
CA ALA A 730 -14.01 -10.26 12.69
C ALA A 730 -13.28 -10.92 11.51
N PRO A 731 -13.28 -12.26 11.40
CA PRO A 731 -12.79 -12.95 10.22
C PRO A 731 -13.61 -12.52 9.02
N HIS A 732 -12.94 -12.29 7.90
CA HIS A 732 -13.57 -11.91 6.64
C HIS A 732 -12.96 -12.74 5.52
N GLU A 733 -13.79 -13.39 4.71
CA GLU A 733 -13.32 -14.34 3.69
C GLU A 733 -12.35 -13.68 2.70
N GLU A 734 -12.68 -12.47 2.23
CA GLU A 734 -11.78 -11.71 1.35
C GLU A 734 -10.60 -11.05 2.09
N LYS A 735 -10.87 -10.28 3.16
CA LYS A 735 -9.89 -9.35 3.76
C LYS A 735 -8.98 -9.96 4.83
N GLY A 736 -9.19 -11.23 5.20
CA GLY A 736 -8.57 -11.85 6.37
C GLY A 736 -9.29 -11.44 7.65
N GLU A 737 -9.16 -10.18 8.05
CA GLU A 737 -9.95 -9.58 9.13
C GLU A 737 -10.65 -8.30 8.65
N THR A 738 -11.79 -7.97 9.26
CA THR A 738 -12.49 -6.69 9.12
C THR A 738 -12.77 -6.10 10.50
N PRO A 739 -12.74 -4.76 10.69
CA PRO A 739 -13.12 -4.16 11.96
C PRO A 739 -14.64 -4.23 12.12
N VAL A 740 -15.11 -4.70 13.27
CA VAL A 740 -16.51 -4.59 13.70
C VAL A 740 -16.58 -3.71 14.94
N ALA A 741 -17.40 -2.66 14.88
CA ALA A 741 -17.55 -1.69 15.96
C ALA A 741 -18.78 -2.00 16.81
N PHE A 742 -18.56 -2.33 18.08
CA PHE A 742 -19.61 -2.40 19.08
C PHE A 742 -19.84 -1.00 19.67
N LEU A 743 -21.08 -0.52 19.67
CA LEU A 743 -21.45 0.81 20.14
C LEU A 743 -22.44 0.72 21.31
N ILE A 744 -22.25 1.53 22.34
CA ILE A 744 -23.26 1.82 23.36
C ILE A 744 -23.83 3.20 23.09
N ALA A 745 -25.15 3.36 23.12
CA ALA A 745 -25.79 4.66 22.98
C ALA A 745 -25.63 5.53 24.24
N ALA A 746 -25.58 6.86 24.07
CA ALA A 746 -25.62 7.79 25.18
C ALA A 746 -26.96 7.65 25.95
N PRO A 747 -27.01 7.91 27.26
CA PRO A 747 -28.24 7.74 28.05
C PRO A 747 -29.43 8.48 27.45
N GLY A 748 -30.51 7.73 27.15
CA GLY A 748 -31.74 8.29 26.55
C GLY A 748 -31.66 8.55 25.05
N ALA A 749 -30.53 8.27 24.38
CA ALA A 749 -30.37 8.37 22.94
C ALA A 749 -30.52 7.00 22.25
N LYS A 750 -30.75 7.04 20.93
CA LYS A 750 -30.67 5.88 20.04
C LYS A 750 -29.70 6.21 18.91
N ILE A 751 -28.99 5.20 18.42
CA ILE A 751 -28.11 5.31 17.26
C ILE A 751 -28.93 4.92 16.03
N HIS A 752 -29.03 5.82 15.05
CA HIS A 752 -29.74 5.62 13.78
C HIS A 752 -28.76 5.39 12.63
N ASP A 753 -29.26 4.95 11.47
CA ASP A 753 -28.42 4.67 10.29
C ASP A 753 -27.64 5.92 9.82
N GLU A 754 -28.23 7.11 9.93
CA GLU A 754 -27.57 8.38 9.65
C GLU A 754 -26.37 8.65 10.58
N ASP A 755 -26.43 8.16 11.82
CA ASP A 755 -25.32 8.22 12.77
C ASP A 755 -24.21 7.26 12.35
N ILE A 756 -24.56 6.05 11.90
CA ILE A 756 -23.60 5.06 11.42
C ILE A 756 -22.84 5.58 10.19
N GLU A 757 -23.54 6.15 9.19
CA GLU A 757 -22.89 6.70 8.01
C GLU A 757 -21.98 7.89 8.35
N ARG A 758 -22.39 8.73 9.31
CA ARG A 758 -21.52 9.80 9.85
C ARG A 758 -20.28 9.24 10.52
N LEU A 759 -20.42 8.22 11.38
CA LEU A 759 -19.30 7.59 12.08
C LEU A 759 -18.33 6.90 11.11
N LYS A 760 -18.83 6.23 10.06
CA LYS A 760 -18.00 5.71 8.95
C LYS A 760 -17.22 6.83 8.28
N GLY A 761 -17.88 7.96 7.98
CA GLY A 761 -17.25 9.16 7.44
C GLY A 761 -16.15 9.71 8.35
N LEU A 762 -16.39 9.71 9.67
CA LEU A 762 -15.44 10.20 10.67
C LEU A 762 -14.19 9.32 10.76
N VAL A 763 -14.34 7.99 10.84
CA VAL A 763 -13.18 7.06 10.82
C VAL A 763 -12.40 7.19 9.51
N ARG A 764 -13.10 7.30 8.38
CA ARG A 764 -12.45 7.50 7.07
C ARG A 764 -11.61 8.78 7.05
N THR A 765 -12.12 9.85 7.63
CA THR A 765 -11.44 11.16 7.67
C THR A 765 -10.30 11.20 8.67
N GLU A 766 -10.45 10.58 9.85
CA GLU A 766 -9.42 10.59 10.89
C GLU A 766 -8.28 9.60 10.60
N LYS A 767 -8.59 8.40 10.12
CA LYS A 767 -7.62 7.29 9.99
C LYS A 767 -7.39 6.83 8.54
N GLY A 768 -8.44 6.70 7.76
CA GLY A 768 -8.38 6.26 6.36
C GLY A 768 -9.45 5.24 6.03
N SER A 769 -9.65 4.97 4.73
CA SER A 769 -10.71 4.08 4.24
C SER A 769 -10.54 2.62 4.68
N THR A 770 -9.30 2.15 4.85
CA THR A 770 -8.98 0.78 5.30
C THR A 770 -9.31 0.53 6.77
N ALA A 771 -9.44 1.58 7.57
CA ALA A 771 -9.76 1.50 9.00
C ALA A 771 -11.27 1.55 9.30
N VAL A 772 -12.11 1.78 8.29
CA VAL A 772 -13.56 1.91 8.45
C VAL A 772 -14.16 0.55 8.83
N PRO A 773 -14.90 0.44 9.95
CA PRO A 773 -15.60 -0.79 10.29
C PRO A 773 -16.58 -1.22 9.20
N SER A 774 -16.64 -2.52 8.91
CA SER A 774 -17.65 -3.05 7.99
C SER A 774 -19.04 -2.96 8.60
N ASP A 775 -19.13 -3.21 9.91
CA ASP A 775 -20.38 -3.36 10.64
C ASP A 775 -20.35 -2.62 11.97
N PHE A 776 -21.53 -2.18 12.38
CA PHE A 776 -21.78 -1.46 13.63
C PHE A 776 -22.87 -2.18 14.41
N LEU A 777 -22.51 -2.73 15.58
CA LEU A 777 -23.41 -3.49 16.43
C LEU A 777 -23.73 -2.65 17.67
N VAL A 778 -24.99 -2.22 17.80
CA VAL A 778 -25.43 -1.44 18.96
C VAL A 778 -25.85 -2.39 20.08
N VAL A 779 -25.23 -2.26 21.25
CA VAL A 779 -25.44 -3.12 22.42
C VAL A 779 -25.77 -2.26 23.64
N SER A 780 -26.48 -2.80 24.63
CA SER A 780 -26.86 -2.03 25.82
C SER A 780 -25.70 -1.81 26.79
N ALA A 781 -24.74 -2.74 26.83
CA ALA A 781 -23.54 -2.68 27.66
C ALA A 781 -22.40 -3.52 27.06
N PHE A 782 -21.15 -3.23 27.45
CA PHE A 782 -20.00 -4.08 27.13
C PHE A 782 -19.73 -5.04 28.29
N PRO A 783 -19.09 -6.21 28.06
CA PRO A 783 -18.65 -7.07 29.15
C PRO A 783 -17.50 -6.39 29.90
N GLU A 784 -17.67 -6.11 31.20
CA GLU A 784 -16.70 -5.38 32.01
C GLU A 784 -16.22 -6.20 33.22
N THR A 785 -14.94 -6.10 33.54
CA THR A 785 -14.40 -6.68 34.78
C THR A 785 -14.89 -5.91 36.02
N ARG A 786 -14.74 -6.49 37.22
CA ARG A 786 -15.01 -5.78 38.50
C ARG A 786 -14.15 -4.51 38.67
N SER A 787 -13.03 -4.39 37.97
CA SER A 787 -12.19 -3.18 37.90
C SER A 787 -12.67 -2.13 36.87
N GLY A 788 -13.74 -2.42 36.12
CA GLY A 788 -14.33 -1.51 35.12
C GLY A 788 -13.67 -1.54 33.74
N LYS A 789 -12.79 -2.52 33.46
CA LYS A 789 -12.14 -2.67 32.14
C LYS A 789 -13.02 -3.45 31.18
N TYR A 790 -13.15 -2.98 29.95
CA TYR A 790 -13.88 -3.68 28.88
C TYR A 790 -13.12 -4.93 28.43
N MET A 791 -13.81 -6.06 28.35
CA MET A 791 -13.25 -7.32 27.90
C MET A 791 -13.40 -7.49 26.39
N ARG A 792 -12.51 -6.83 25.63
CA ARG A 792 -12.40 -6.96 24.17
C ARG A 792 -12.30 -8.43 23.71
N ARG A 793 -11.56 -9.24 24.47
CA ARG A 793 -11.46 -10.69 24.25
C ARG A 793 -12.83 -11.37 24.27
N ALA A 794 -13.71 -11.03 25.21
CA ALA A 794 -15.03 -11.63 25.32
C ALA A 794 -15.90 -11.26 24.09
N LEU A 795 -15.90 -9.99 23.68
CA LEU A 795 -16.59 -9.55 22.46
C LEU A 795 -16.09 -10.29 21.21
N ARG A 796 -14.77 -10.41 21.07
CA ARG A 796 -14.17 -11.18 19.98
C ARG A 796 -14.58 -12.65 20.03
N SER A 797 -14.52 -13.29 21.19
CA SER A 797 -14.90 -14.71 21.32
C SER A 797 -16.40 -14.94 21.07
N ILE A 798 -17.29 -14.02 21.46
CA ILE A 798 -18.72 -14.08 21.08
C ILE A 798 -18.85 -13.99 19.56
N LEU A 799 -18.14 -13.05 18.94
CA LEU A 799 -18.17 -12.84 17.50
C LEU A 799 -17.61 -14.05 16.73
N LEU A 800 -16.63 -14.75 17.28
CA LEU A 800 -15.99 -15.94 16.69
C LEU A 800 -16.64 -17.28 17.05
N ASP A 801 -17.69 -17.29 17.86
CA ASP A 801 -18.25 -18.51 18.48
C ASP A 801 -17.20 -19.35 19.25
N GLU A 802 -16.18 -18.69 19.82
CA GLU A 802 -15.13 -19.31 20.62
C GLU A 802 -15.53 -19.48 22.10
N PRO A 803 -14.94 -20.45 22.82
CA PRO A 803 -15.08 -20.55 24.27
C PRO A 803 -14.63 -19.26 24.95
N LEU A 804 -15.51 -18.66 25.77
CA LEU A 804 -15.26 -17.36 26.42
C LEU A 804 -14.16 -17.40 27.51
N GLY A 805 -13.74 -18.60 27.92
CA GLY A 805 -12.80 -18.82 29.02
C GLY A 805 -13.42 -18.49 30.39
N ASP A 806 -12.57 -18.14 31.36
CA ASP A 806 -13.03 -17.75 32.70
C ASP A 806 -13.74 -16.38 32.67
N LEU A 807 -14.99 -16.38 33.14
CA LEU A 807 -15.88 -15.22 33.22
C LEU A 807 -16.16 -14.79 34.67
N SER A 808 -15.54 -15.45 35.66
CA SER A 808 -15.78 -15.20 37.10
C SER A 808 -15.46 -13.77 37.55
N THR A 809 -14.64 -13.06 36.78
CA THR A 809 -14.24 -11.67 36.99
C THR A 809 -15.17 -10.64 36.36
N LEU A 810 -16.19 -11.05 35.59
CA LEU A 810 -17.20 -10.14 35.03
C LEU A 810 -18.05 -9.52 36.14
N ARG A 811 -18.32 -8.22 35.99
CA ARG A 811 -19.26 -7.49 36.83
C ARG A 811 -20.70 -7.64 36.33
N ASN A 812 -20.87 -7.76 35.00
CA ASN A 812 -22.14 -7.78 34.29
C ASN A 812 -22.21 -8.97 33.30
N PRO A 813 -22.19 -10.22 33.80
CA PRO A 813 -22.21 -11.41 32.94
C PRO A 813 -23.44 -11.49 32.02
N GLU A 814 -24.56 -10.87 32.39
CA GLU A 814 -25.79 -10.77 31.59
C GLU A 814 -25.58 -10.08 30.23
N SER A 815 -24.61 -9.15 30.13
CA SER A 815 -24.29 -8.47 28.87
C SER A 815 -23.79 -9.43 27.79
N VAL A 816 -23.15 -10.54 28.17
CA VAL A 816 -22.61 -11.52 27.24
C VAL A 816 -23.71 -12.19 26.41
N GLU A 817 -24.84 -12.50 27.05
CA GLU A 817 -25.93 -13.22 26.37
C GLU A 817 -26.73 -12.30 25.45
N GLU A 818 -26.92 -11.04 25.85
CA GLU A 818 -27.49 -10.00 24.98
C GLU A 818 -26.63 -9.82 23.73
N ILE A 819 -25.32 -9.64 23.90
CA ILE A 819 -24.38 -9.46 22.79
C ILE A 819 -24.36 -10.69 21.89
N ARG A 820 -24.43 -11.91 22.46
CA ARG A 820 -24.53 -13.16 21.70
C ARG A 820 -25.80 -13.17 20.83
N THR A 821 -26.91 -12.71 21.37
CA THR A 821 -28.18 -12.59 20.61
C THR A 821 -28.01 -11.62 19.43
N THR A 822 -27.51 -10.40 19.67
CA THR A 822 -27.27 -9.40 18.63
C THR A 822 -26.30 -9.90 17.54
N VAL A 823 -25.21 -10.58 17.95
CA VAL A 823 -24.25 -11.17 17.01
C VAL A 823 -24.88 -12.31 16.20
N SER A 824 -25.73 -13.14 16.82
CA SER A 824 -26.43 -14.23 16.13
C SER A 824 -27.40 -13.68 15.07
N GLU A 825 -28.19 -12.66 15.42
CA GLU A 825 -29.11 -11.99 14.49
C GLU A 825 -28.34 -11.38 13.30
N TRP A 826 -27.21 -10.73 13.56
CA TRP A 826 -26.33 -10.18 12.53
C TRP A 826 -25.76 -11.29 11.62
N LYS A 827 -25.28 -12.40 12.19
CA LYS A 827 -24.76 -13.56 11.42
C LYS A 827 -25.84 -14.21 10.55
N GLU A 828 -27.06 -14.36 11.07
CA GLU A 828 -28.18 -14.91 10.29
C GLU A 828 -28.53 -14.00 9.11
N TRP A 829 -28.53 -12.68 9.32
CA TRP A 829 -28.77 -11.72 8.25
C TRP A 829 -27.67 -11.75 7.17
N GLY A 830 -26.40 -11.85 7.57
CA GLY A 830 -25.26 -12.03 6.65
C GLY A 830 -25.34 -13.32 5.84
N ARG A 831 -25.62 -14.46 6.50
CA ARG A 831 -25.82 -15.75 5.79
C ARG A 831 -27.01 -15.74 4.85
N LEU A 832 -28.09 -15.03 5.17
CA LEU A 832 -29.25 -14.87 4.28
C LEU A 832 -28.93 -14.03 3.04
N ALA A 833 -27.99 -13.09 3.14
CA ALA A 833 -27.48 -12.32 2.01
C ALA A 833 -26.53 -13.15 1.13
N GLU A 834 -25.60 -13.91 1.74
CA GLU A 834 -24.66 -14.82 1.03
C GLU A 834 -25.37 -16.02 0.40
N ALA A 835 -26.26 -16.69 1.13
CA ALA A 835 -27.02 -17.85 0.65
C ALA A 835 -27.97 -17.49 -0.50
N ARG A 836 -28.21 -16.20 -0.75
CA ARG A 836 -29.07 -15.79 -1.84
C ARG A 836 -28.39 -15.80 -3.20
N GLN A 837 -27.06 -15.78 -3.37
CA GLN A 837 -26.31 -15.78 -4.67
C GLN A 837 -26.86 -14.92 -5.84
N ILE A 838 -27.92 -14.15 -5.62
CA ILE A 838 -28.71 -13.46 -6.64
C ILE A 838 -27.98 -12.22 -7.10
N LEU A 839 -27.01 -11.68 -6.34
CA LEU A 839 -26.46 -10.34 -6.57
C LEU A 839 -24.92 -10.30 -6.52
N GLN A 840 -24.30 -9.88 -7.62
CA GLN A 840 -22.88 -9.52 -7.69
C GLN A 840 -22.76 -8.00 -7.89
N LEU A 841 -21.92 -7.35 -7.07
CA LEU A 841 -21.73 -5.90 -7.08
C LEU A 841 -20.34 -5.53 -7.58
N TYR A 842 -20.29 -4.72 -8.63
CA TYR A 842 -19.09 -4.04 -9.14
C TYR A 842 -19.17 -2.55 -8.80
N ARG A 843 -18.20 -1.73 -9.23
CA ARG A 843 -18.23 -0.29 -8.92
C ARG A 843 -19.39 0.42 -9.60
N TYR A 844 -19.54 0.17 -10.90
CA TYR A 844 -20.54 0.83 -11.74
C TYR A 844 -21.54 -0.14 -12.35
N LEU A 845 -21.39 -1.44 -12.10
CA LEU A 845 -22.29 -2.47 -12.59
C LEU A 845 -22.81 -3.36 -11.46
N ARG A 846 -23.99 -3.91 -11.68
CA ARG A 846 -24.64 -4.87 -10.80
C ARG A 846 -25.15 -6.01 -11.65
N VAL A 847 -24.85 -7.24 -11.27
CA VAL A 847 -25.32 -8.44 -11.97
C VAL A 847 -26.26 -9.18 -11.06
N GLU A 848 -27.49 -9.38 -11.53
CA GLU A 848 -28.47 -10.21 -10.84
C GLU A 848 -28.74 -11.51 -11.58
N ASN A 849 -28.58 -12.65 -10.92
CA ASN A 849 -28.90 -13.94 -11.52
C ASN A 849 -30.28 -14.41 -11.05
N HIS A 850 -31.20 -14.57 -11.99
CA HIS A 850 -32.57 -15.00 -11.74
C HIS A 850 -32.80 -16.38 -12.35
N GLU A 851 -33.07 -17.39 -11.52
CA GLU A 851 -33.43 -18.72 -12.00
C GLU A 851 -34.81 -18.69 -12.67
N ILE A 852 -34.90 -19.21 -13.89
CA ILE A 852 -36.15 -19.27 -14.68
C ILE A 852 -36.69 -20.70 -14.81
N SER A 853 -35.82 -21.69 -14.67
CA SER A 853 -36.10 -23.12 -14.64
C SER A 853 -34.89 -23.82 -14.02
N GLU A 854 -35.05 -25.08 -13.60
CA GLU A 854 -34.00 -25.85 -12.94
C GLU A 854 -32.69 -25.83 -13.74
N GLY A 855 -31.63 -25.24 -13.16
CA GLY A 855 -30.31 -25.14 -13.78
C GLY A 855 -30.19 -24.11 -14.92
N GLN A 856 -31.21 -23.26 -15.14
CA GLN A 856 -31.21 -22.19 -16.13
C GLN A 856 -31.55 -20.85 -15.48
N SER A 857 -30.72 -19.86 -15.73
CA SER A 857 -30.83 -18.50 -15.18
C SER A 857 -30.70 -17.44 -16.26
N VAL A 858 -31.24 -16.27 -15.96
CA VAL A 858 -31.05 -15.04 -16.74
C VAL A 858 -30.21 -14.08 -15.90
N ALA A 859 -29.14 -13.56 -16.49
CA ALA A 859 -28.31 -12.54 -15.87
C ALA A 859 -28.85 -11.15 -16.25
N VAL A 860 -29.16 -10.32 -15.25
CA VAL A 860 -29.57 -8.92 -15.42
C VAL A 860 -28.41 -8.02 -15.04
N VAL A 861 -27.76 -7.43 -16.03
CA VAL A 861 -26.66 -6.48 -15.88
C VAL A 861 -27.23 -5.07 -15.86
N THR A 862 -27.12 -4.40 -14.71
CA THR A 862 -27.56 -3.01 -14.53
C THR A 862 -26.36 -2.08 -14.47
N ILE A 863 -26.29 -1.12 -15.38
CA ILE A 863 -25.28 -0.05 -15.39
C ILE A 863 -25.74 1.07 -14.46
N ALA A 864 -24.93 1.42 -13.47
CA ALA A 864 -25.23 2.36 -12.41
C ALA A 864 -24.05 3.31 -12.16
N ASN A 865 -23.74 4.15 -13.16
CA ASN A 865 -22.72 5.20 -13.03
C ASN A 865 -23.38 6.58 -12.90
N PRO A 866 -23.62 7.10 -11.69
CA PRO A 866 -24.29 8.38 -11.53
C PRO A 866 -23.45 9.53 -12.13
N PRO A 867 -24.09 10.58 -12.69
CA PRO A 867 -25.53 10.86 -12.64
C PRO A 867 -26.36 10.28 -13.79
N VAL A 868 -25.75 9.88 -14.90
CA VAL A 868 -26.46 9.58 -16.17
C VAL A 868 -26.07 8.25 -16.83
N ASN A 869 -25.44 7.36 -16.06
CA ASN A 869 -24.90 6.08 -16.53
C ASN A 869 -23.92 6.26 -17.69
N SER A 870 -22.95 7.18 -17.56
CA SER A 870 -21.89 7.32 -18.56
C SER A 870 -20.97 6.09 -18.54
N LEU A 871 -20.38 5.77 -19.71
CA LEU A 871 -19.37 4.74 -19.85
C LEU A 871 -17.97 5.38 -19.77
N ASN A 872 -17.34 5.27 -18.60
CA ASN A 872 -15.91 5.58 -18.41
C ASN A 872 -15.05 4.31 -18.58
N GLU A 873 -13.73 4.45 -18.59
CA GLU A 873 -12.79 3.32 -18.77
C GLU A 873 -13.08 2.16 -17.82
N ARG A 874 -13.19 2.44 -16.52
CA ARG A 874 -13.48 1.42 -15.49
C ARG A 874 -14.80 0.68 -15.74
N SER A 875 -15.87 1.37 -16.12
CA SER A 875 -17.16 0.74 -16.39
C SER A 875 -17.12 -0.17 -17.61
N LEU A 876 -16.30 0.16 -18.61
CA LEU A 876 -16.11 -0.65 -19.81
C LEU A 876 -15.28 -1.89 -19.50
N ASP A 877 -14.24 -1.75 -18.68
CA ASP A 877 -13.45 -2.87 -18.16
C ASP A 877 -14.32 -3.85 -17.36
N GLU A 878 -15.12 -3.34 -16.42
CA GLU A 878 -16.06 -4.14 -15.62
C GLU A 878 -17.10 -4.84 -16.52
N LEU A 879 -17.67 -4.12 -17.51
CA LEU A 879 -18.60 -4.70 -18.47
C LEU A 879 -17.96 -5.83 -19.29
N ASN A 880 -16.73 -5.63 -19.78
CA ASN A 880 -16.01 -6.63 -20.53
C ASN A 880 -15.78 -7.90 -19.69
N THR A 881 -15.29 -7.76 -18.45
CA THR A 881 -15.07 -8.88 -17.53
C THR A 881 -16.38 -9.64 -17.26
N ILE A 882 -17.46 -8.93 -16.92
CA ILE A 882 -18.78 -9.53 -16.67
C ILE A 882 -19.26 -10.35 -17.87
N LEU A 883 -19.14 -9.81 -19.09
CA LEU A 883 -19.59 -10.48 -20.30
C LEU A 883 -18.75 -11.73 -20.63
N GLN A 884 -17.43 -11.66 -20.43
CA GLN A 884 -16.54 -12.81 -20.59
C GLN A 884 -16.87 -13.93 -19.58
N HIS A 885 -17.11 -13.59 -18.33
CA HIS A 885 -17.54 -14.56 -17.31
C HIS A 885 -18.88 -15.18 -17.66
N ILE A 886 -19.85 -14.37 -18.08
CA ILE A 886 -21.17 -14.85 -18.50
C ILE A 886 -21.05 -15.77 -19.72
N ALA A 887 -20.16 -15.52 -20.68
CA ALA A 887 -19.98 -16.40 -21.84
C ALA A 887 -19.70 -17.85 -21.41
N HIS A 888 -18.94 -18.03 -20.35
CA HIS A 888 -18.53 -19.35 -19.86
C HIS A 888 -19.53 -20.03 -18.91
N ARG A 889 -20.47 -19.29 -18.31
CA ARG A 889 -21.51 -19.81 -17.40
C ARG A 889 -22.62 -20.55 -18.13
N LYS A 890 -22.63 -21.88 -18.10
CA LYS A 890 -23.58 -22.71 -18.88
C LYS A 890 -25.03 -22.58 -18.40
N GLU A 891 -25.21 -22.31 -17.11
CA GLU A 891 -26.49 -22.08 -16.47
C GLU A 891 -27.13 -20.75 -16.90
N THR A 892 -26.34 -19.76 -17.32
CA THR A 892 -26.89 -18.50 -17.84
C THR A 892 -27.31 -18.69 -19.29
N VAL A 893 -28.61 -18.63 -19.56
CA VAL A 893 -29.17 -18.87 -20.90
C VAL A 893 -29.51 -17.59 -21.66
N ALA A 894 -29.61 -16.45 -20.98
CA ALA A 894 -29.82 -15.14 -21.59
C ALA A 894 -29.27 -14.02 -20.70
N VAL A 895 -29.02 -12.87 -21.30
CA VAL A 895 -28.54 -11.65 -20.62
C VAL A 895 -29.50 -10.50 -20.90
N ILE A 896 -29.83 -9.74 -19.86
CA ILE A 896 -30.56 -8.48 -19.97
C ILE A 896 -29.64 -7.36 -19.53
N ILE A 897 -29.43 -6.36 -20.38
CA ILE A 897 -28.67 -5.15 -20.04
C ILE A 897 -29.64 -3.99 -19.88
N THR A 898 -29.54 -3.25 -18.77
CA THR A 898 -30.39 -2.08 -18.45
C THR A 898 -29.58 -1.00 -17.72
N GLY A 899 -30.14 0.21 -17.61
CA GLY A 899 -29.56 1.31 -16.82
C GLY A 899 -30.30 1.54 -15.50
N ALA A 900 -29.59 2.02 -14.48
CA ALA A 900 -30.20 2.45 -13.23
C ALA A 900 -30.90 3.82 -13.38
N GLY A 901 -32.03 4.00 -12.69
CA GLY A 901 -32.73 5.29 -12.66
C GLY A 901 -33.46 5.62 -13.97
N THR A 902 -33.25 6.84 -14.48
CA THR A 902 -34.02 7.43 -15.59
C THR A 902 -33.32 7.40 -16.95
N SER A 903 -32.07 6.92 -16.98
CA SER A 903 -31.25 6.81 -18.20
C SER A 903 -30.84 5.37 -18.41
N PHE A 904 -30.76 4.95 -19.68
CA PHE A 904 -30.10 3.69 -20.01
C PHE A 904 -28.59 3.91 -19.90
N VAL A 905 -28.02 4.62 -20.88
CA VAL A 905 -26.61 5.08 -20.93
C VAL A 905 -26.57 6.35 -21.77
N ALA A 906 -26.12 7.47 -21.19
CA ALA A 906 -26.12 8.76 -21.88
C ALA A 906 -24.92 9.01 -22.81
N GLY A 907 -23.93 8.12 -22.83
CA GLY A 907 -22.75 8.21 -23.69
C GLY A 907 -21.46 7.82 -22.96
N ALA A 908 -20.33 8.09 -23.60
CA ALA A 908 -19.02 8.06 -22.95
C ALA A 908 -18.89 9.17 -21.90
N ASP A 909 -17.96 9.03 -20.97
CA ASP A 909 -17.64 10.11 -20.04
C ASP A 909 -16.91 11.27 -20.75
N VAL A 910 -17.62 12.39 -20.91
CA VAL A 910 -17.10 13.56 -21.64
C VAL A 910 -15.94 14.22 -20.89
N LYS A 911 -15.92 14.14 -19.55
CA LYS A 911 -14.85 14.74 -18.75
C LYS A 911 -13.54 13.99 -18.98
N GLU A 912 -13.60 12.67 -18.94
CA GLU A 912 -12.47 11.78 -19.23
C GLU A 912 -11.92 11.99 -20.65
N LEU A 913 -12.81 12.09 -21.66
CA LEU A 913 -12.41 12.35 -23.05
C LEU A 913 -11.74 13.73 -23.23
N LEU A 914 -12.20 14.75 -22.50
CA LEU A 914 -11.60 16.08 -22.54
C LEU A 914 -10.19 16.05 -21.96
N GLU A 915 -10.03 15.44 -20.78
CA GLU A 915 -8.74 15.31 -20.08
C GLU A 915 -7.71 14.59 -20.98
N ILE A 916 -8.09 13.46 -21.59
CA ILE A 916 -7.21 12.73 -22.54
C ILE A 916 -6.87 13.58 -23.77
N GLY A 917 -7.85 14.30 -24.32
CA GLY A 917 -7.66 15.16 -25.50
C GLY A 917 -6.71 16.33 -25.24
N GLU A 918 -6.75 16.91 -24.04
CA GLU A 918 -5.87 18.00 -23.62
C GLU A 918 -4.42 17.53 -23.42
N GLU A 919 -4.21 16.29 -22.97
CA GLU A 919 -2.88 15.68 -22.87
C GLU A 919 -2.29 15.33 -24.24
N GLY A 920 -3.14 14.99 -25.20
CA GLY A 920 -2.73 14.58 -26.54
C GLY A 920 -2.09 13.19 -26.60
N ASP A 921 -2.28 12.36 -25.57
CA ASP A 921 -1.77 11.00 -25.55
C ASP A 921 -2.65 10.07 -26.40
N ARG A 922 -2.06 9.58 -27.50
CA ARG A 922 -2.72 8.66 -28.41
C ARG A 922 -3.01 7.32 -27.75
N GLU A 923 -2.12 6.79 -26.90
CA GLU A 923 -2.36 5.48 -26.28
C GLU A 923 -3.57 5.55 -25.36
N SER A 924 -3.62 6.54 -24.47
CA SER A 924 -4.79 6.82 -23.64
C SER A 924 -6.08 7.04 -24.43
N ALA A 925 -6.02 7.74 -25.56
CA ALA A 925 -7.20 8.01 -26.40
C ALA A 925 -7.76 6.76 -27.08
N MET A 926 -6.91 5.75 -27.34
CA MET A 926 -7.34 4.50 -27.98
C MET A 926 -7.96 3.51 -26.98
N THR A 927 -7.61 3.60 -25.69
CA THR A 927 -8.10 2.68 -24.65
C THR A 927 -9.62 2.61 -24.59
N LEU A 928 -10.32 3.75 -24.55
CA LEU A 928 -11.79 3.79 -24.46
C LEU A 928 -12.48 3.11 -25.68
N PRO A 929 -12.15 3.46 -26.93
CA PRO A 929 -12.64 2.73 -28.10
C PRO A 929 -12.31 1.24 -28.08
N HIS A 930 -11.09 0.85 -27.71
CA HIS A 930 -10.70 -0.56 -27.64
C HIS A 930 -11.51 -1.33 -26.61
N ALA A 931 -11.62 -0.81 -25.38
CA ALA A 931 -12.40 -1.42 -24.31
C ALA A 931 -13.88 -1.58 -24.68
N ALA A 932 -14.50 -0.51 -25.19
CA ALA A 932 -15.89 -0.56 -25.60
C ALA A 932 -16.13 -1.48 -26.80
N GLN A 933 -15.29 -1.41 -27.84
CA GLN A 933 -15.45 -2.29 -29.00
C GLN A 933 -15.22 -3.76 -28.63
N ASN A 934 -14.29 -4.07 -27.73
CA ASN A 934 -14.07 -5.42 -27.24
C ASN A 934 -15.30 -5.93 -26.47
N ALA A 935 -15.79 -5.18 -25.48
CA ALA A 935 -16.99 -5.54 -24.73
C ALA A 935 -18.21 -5.74 -25.66
N PHE A 936 -18.41 -4.85 -26.62
CA PHE A 936 -19.56 -4.91 -27.54
C PHE A 936 -19.42 -6.04 -28.55
N LYS A 937 -18.20 -6.39 -28.95
CA LYS A 937 -17.94 -7.57 -29.78
C LYS A 937 -18.28 -8.85 -29.02
N VAL A 938 -17.94 -8.94 -27.73
CA VAL A 938 -18.35 -10.09 -26.88
C VAL A 938 -19.88 -10.23 -26.87
N ILE A 939 -20.62 -9.13 -26.75
CA ILE A 939 -22.10 -9.15 -26.84
C ILE A 939 -22.57 -9.73 -28.18
N GLU A 940 -21.98 -9.27 -29.30
CA GLU A 940 -22.38 -9.68 -30.65
C GLU A 940 -22.05 -11.14 -30.99
N GLU A 941 -20.99 -11.67 -30.38
CA GLU A 941 -20.50 -13.03 -30.61
C GLU A 941 -21.03 -14.03 -29.57
N LEU A 942 -21.71 -13.55 -28.53
CA LEU A 942 -22.26 -14.38 -27.47
C LEU A 942 -23.28 -15.38 -28.03
N ASP A 943 -23.13 -16.65 -27.68
CA ASP A 943 -24.06 -17.72 -28.06
C ASP A 943 -25.38 -17.69 -27.26
N LYS A 944 -25.59 -16.65 -26.46
CA LYS A 944 -26.76 -16.41 -25.61
C LYS A 944 -27.50 -15.15 -26.07
N PRO A 945 -28.85 -15.12 -26.10
CA PRO A 945 -29.60 -13.91 -26.39
C PRO A 945 -29.24 -12.79 -25.40
N VAL A 946 -28.95 -11.60 -25.94
CA VAL A 946 -28.66 -10.39 -25.15
C VAL A 946 -29.72 -9.35 -25.47
N ILE A 947 -30.50 -8.97 -24.47
CA ILE A 947 -31.62 -8.05 -24.58
C ILE A 947 -31.22 -6.71 -23.97
N ALA A 948 -31.24 -5.64 -24.75
CA ALA A 948 -31.19 -4.29 -24.21
C ALA A 948 -32.59 -3.88 -23.72
N ALA A 949 -32.78 -3.79 -22.41
CA ALA A 949 -33.97 -3.22 -21.78
C ALA A 949 -33.75 -1.71 -21.58
N VAL A 950 -34.11 -0.92 -22.59
CA VAL A 950 -33.82 0.51 -22.66
C VAL A 950 -34.89 1.31 -21.89
N ASN A 951 -34.59 1.63 -20.63
CA ASN A 951 -35.48 2.33 -19.70
C ASN A 951 -35.42 3.87 -19.79
N GLY A 952 -34.52 4.43 -20.60
CA GLY A 952 -34.31 5.88 -20.70
C GLY A 952 -33.50 6.28 -21.94
N PRO A 953 -32.91 7.49 -21.98
CA PRO A 953 -32.02 7.88 -23.07
C PRO A 953 -30.85 6.89 -23.26
N ALA A 954 -30.60 6.51 -24.51
CA ALA A 954 -29.46 5.73 -24.99
C ALA A 954 -28.76 6.53 -26.09
N LEU A 955 -27.70 7.27 -25.73
CA LEU A 955 -27.05 8.24 -26.62
C LEU A 955 -25.56 7.91 -26.78
N GLY A 956 -25.00 8.18 -27.96
CA GLY A 956 -23.59 7.96 -28.27
C GLY A 956 -23.17 6.51 -27.97
N GLY A 957 -22.15 6.35 -27.12
CA GLY A 957 -21.73 5.05 -26.59
C GLY A 957 -22.87 4.18 -26.02
N GLY A 958 -23.90 4.78 -25.43
CA GLY A 958 -25.08 4.04 -24.98
C GLY A 958 -25.95 3.51 -26.10
N ASN A 959 -26.09 4.26 -27.20
CA ASN A 959 -26.75 3.77 -28.41
C ASN A 959 -25.88 2.72 -29.12
N GLU A 960 -24.54 2.86 -29.08
CA GLU A 960 -23.60 1.86 -29.60
C GLU A 960 -23.70 0.54 -28.85
N LEU A 961 -23.89 0.56 -27.52
CA LEU A 961 -24.19 -0.61 -26.69
C LEU A 961 -25.53 -1.25 -27.10
N VAL A 962 -26.60 -0.47 -27.25
CA VAL A 962 -27.90 -0.98 -27.74
C VAL A 962 -27.76 -1.67 -29.10
N LEU A 963 -26.95 -1.08 -29.99
CA LEU A 963 -26.71 -1.63 -31.32
C LEU A 963 -25.92 -2.93 -31.30
N ALA A 964 -25.14 -3.20 -30.25
CA ALA A 964 -24.43 -4.47 -30.08
C ALA A 964 -25.36 -5.61 -29.62
N CYS A 965 -26.39 -5.30 -28.83
CA CYS A 965 -27.35 -6.31 -28.35
C CYS A 965 -28.13 -7.00 -29.49
N HIS A 966 -28.54 -8.24 -29.19
CA HIS A 966 -29.32 -9.11 -30.10
C HIS A 966 -30.76 -8.60 -30.26
N HIS A 967 -31.38 -8.21 -29.15
CA HIS A 967 -32.76 -7.70 -29.09
C HIS A 967 -32.82 -6.39 -28.32
N VAL A 968 -33.81 -5.55 -28.66
CA VAL A 968 -34.01 -4.24 -28.03
C VAL A 968 -35.47 -4.10 -27.61
N VAL A 969 -35.70 -3.88 -26.32
CA VAL A 969 -37.01 -3.54 -25.75
C VAL A 969 -36.88 -2.18 -25.10
N ALA A 970 -37.62 -1.19 -25.60
CA ALA A 970 -37.47 0.20 -25.17
C ALA A 970 -38.75 0.78 -24.58
N ASP A 971 -38.61 1.56 -23.51
CA ASP A 971 -39.69 2.38 -22.98
C ASP A 971 -40.13 3.41 -24.03
N ARG A 972 -41.42 3.80 -24.01
CA ARG A 972 -41.96 4.82 -24.94
C ARG A 972 -41.26 6.17 -24.84
N ARG A 973 -40.60 6.46 -23.71
CA ARG A 973 -39.85 7.70 -23.45
C ARG A 973 -38.37 7.59 -23.83
N ALA A 974 -37.89 6.40 -24.23
CA ALA A 974 -36.52 6.21 -24.65
C ALA A 974 -36.17 7.08 -25.87
N ARG A 975 -34.92 7.53 -25.93
CA ARG A 975 -34.38 8.34 -27.02
C ARG A 975 -33.06 7.74 -27.49
N PHE A 976 -32.85 7.76 -28.80
CA PHE A 976 -31.67 7.18 -29.43
C PHE A 976 -30.96 8.23 -30.28
N GLY A 977 -29.63 8.24 -30.30
CA GLY A 977 -28.88 9.16 -31.14
C GLY A 977 -27.36 8.98 -31.05
N GLN A 978 -26.66 9.56 -32.03
CA GLN A 978 -25.20 9.63 -32.09
C GLN A 978 -24.75 11.11 -32.05
N PRO A 979 -24.66 11.74 -30.85
CA PRO A 979 -24.37 13.15 -30.70
C PRO A 979 -22.87 13.50 -30.68
N GLU A 980 -21.96 12.54 -30.89
CA GLU A 980 -20.49 12.69 -30.74
C GLU A 980 -19.92 13.82 -31.60
N ILE A 981 -20.52 14.08 -32.77
CA ILE A 981 -20.13 15.18 -33.66
C ILE A 981 -20.26 16.56 -33.01
N ASN A 982 -21.16 16.71 -32.02
CA ASN A 982 -21.31 17.96 -31.27
C ASN A 982 -20.09 18.25 -30.38
N LEU A 983 -19.28 17.23 -30.08
CA LEU A 983 -18.00 17.33 -29.38
C LEU A 983 -16.82 17.33 -30.35
N HIS A 984 -17.07 17.47 -31.66
CA HIS A 984 -16.09 17.28 -32.74
C HIS A 984 -15.45 15.88 -32.77
N LEU A 985 -16.18 14.88 -32.25
CA LEU A 985 -15.80 13.48 -32.29
C LEU A 985 -16.68 12.71 -33.30
N LEU A 986 -16.37 11.44 -33.49
CA LEU A 986 -17.20 10.50 -34.24
C LEU A 986 -17.67 9.37 -33.31
N PRO A 987 -18.71 8.60 -33.68
CA PRO A 987 -19.07 7.39 -32.95
C PRO A 987 -17.89 6.42 -32.88
N GLY A 988 -17.34 6.25 -31.69
CA GLY A 988 -16.06 5.58 -31.45
C GLY A 988 -16.18 4.12 -31.03
N TYR A 989 -17.33 3.71 -30.50
CA TYR A 989 -17.50 2.35 -29.97
C TYR A 989 -18.11 1.38 -30.99
N GLY A 990 -18.22 1.79 -32.26
CA GLY A 990 -18.63 0.97 -33.41
C GLY A 990 -19.91 1.43 -34.11
N GLY A 991 -20.45 2.59 -33.74
CA GLY A 991 -21.65 3.21 -34.28
C GLY A 991 -21.55 3.51 -35.77
N THR A 992 -20.37 3.88 -36.26
CA THR A 992 -20.10 4.04 -37.71
C THR A 992 -20.27 2.75 -38.50
N GLN A 993 -20.23 1.60 -37.83
CA GLN A 993 -20.39 0.28 -38.45
C GLN A 993 -21.79 -0.27 -38.21
N ARG A 994 -22.22 -0.38 -36.95
CA ARG A 994 -23.45 -1.07 -36.57
C ARG A 994 -24.70 -0.34 -37.05
N LEU A 995 -24.76 0.98 -36.85
CA LEU A 995 -25.96 1.76 -37.18
C LEU A 995 -26.24 1.77 -38.69
N PRO A 996 -25.28 2.09 -39.58
CA PRO A 996 -25.51 2.02 -41.02
C PRO A 996 -25.87 0.62 -41.50
N ARG A 997 -25.15 -0.41 -41.03
CA ARG A 997 -25.38 -1.80 -41.47
C ARG A 997 -26.77 -2.31 -41.06
N LYS A 998 -27.20 -2.06 -39.82
CA LYS A 998 -28.53 -2.49 -39.34
C LYS A 998 -29.66 -1.76 -40.07
N LEU A 999 -29.55 -0.45 -40.29
CA LEU A 999 -30.57 0.32 -41.01
C LEU A 999 -30.59 0.03 -42.52
N LEU A 1000 -29.42 -0.17 -43.14
CA LEU A 1000 -29.32 -0.60 -44.54
C LEU A 1000 -29.99 -1.96 -44.76
N ALA A 1001 -29.71 -2.94 -43.88
CA ALA A 1001 -30.31 -4.27 -43.97
C ALA A 1001 -31.85 -4.25 -43.84
N ARG A 1002 -32.40 -3.28 -43.09
CA ARG A 1002 -33.85 -3.15 -42.85
C ARG A 1002 -34.58 -2.32 -43.91
N ARG A 1003 -33.99 -1.21 -44.36
CA ARG A 1003 -34.68 -0.18 -45.18
C ARG A 1003 -33.93 0.19 -46.46
N GLY A 1004 -32.88 -0.56 -46.84
CA GLY A 1004 -32.06 -0.28 -48.00
C GLY A 1004 -31.40 1.11 -47.95
N ALA A 1005 -31.25 1.76 -49.10
CA ALA A 1005 -30.61 3.07 -49.20
C ALA A 1005 -31.24 4.15 -48.32
N SER A 1006 -32.56 4.07 -48.07
CA SER A 1006 -33.26 5.02 -47.19
C SER A 1006 -32.80 4.91 -45.73
N GLY A 1007 -32.56 3.68 -45.24
CA GLY A 1007 -32.01 3.44 -43.91
C GLY A 1007 -30.55 3.87 -43.79
N LEU A 1008 -29.74 3.68 -44.84
CA LEU A 1008 -28.38 4.20 -44.88
C LEU A 1008 -28.37 5.74 -44.81
N SER A 1009 -29.22 6.42 -45.59
CA SER A 1009 -29.35 7.88 -45.54
C SER A 1009 -29.78 8.37 -44.15
N GLU A 1010 -30.72 7.67 -43.51
CA GLU A 1010 -31.17 7.96 -42.14
C GLU A 1010 -30.02 7.80 -41.12
N SER A 1011 -29.22 6.74 -41.22
CA SER A 1011 -28.04 6.55 -40.36
C SER A 1011 -27.04 7.69 -40.46
N LEU A 1012 -26.78 8.17 -41.68
CA LEU A 1012 -25.88 9.31 -41.93
C LEU A 1012 -26.46 10.60 -41.35
N ARG A 1013 -27.78 10.82 -41.45
CA ARG A 1013 -28.43 11.97 -40.82
C ARG A 1013 -28.33 11.94 -39.30
N ILE A 1014 -28.42 10.77 -38.68
CA ILE A 1014 -28.27 10.62 -37.22
C ILE A 1014 -26.85 11.01 -36.81
N MET A 1015 -25.82 10.44 -37.48
CA MET A 1015 -24.42 10.67 -37.11
C MET A 1015 -23.93 12.09 -37.46
N LEU A 1016 -24.23 12.58 -38.66
CA LEU A 1016 -23.80 13.91 -39.12
C LEU A 1016 -24.65 15.04 -38.53
N GLY A 1017 -25.88 14.72 -38.11
CA GLY A 1017 -26.81 15.69 -37.55
C GLY A 1017 -26.70 15.85 -36.03
N GLY A 1018 -26.06 14.92 -35.32
CA GLY A 1018 -25.80 14.98 -33.88
C GLY A 1018 -27.06 15.05 -33.00
N ARG A 1019 -28.23 14.69 -33.52
CA ARG A 1019 -29.53 14.88 -32.86
C ARG A 1019 -30.14 13.57 -32.38
N ALA A 1020 -30.74 13.60 -31.19
CA ALA A 1020 -31.56 12.49 -30.68
C ALA A 1020 -32.87 12.37 -31.46
N LEU A 1021 -33.26 11.14 -31.78
CA LEU A 1021 -34.54 10.79 -32.37
C LEU A 1021 -35.51 10.30 -31.29
N TRP A 1022 -36.78 10.65 -31.47
CA TRP A 1022 -37.89 10.12 -30.68
C TRP A 1022 -38.42 8.86 -31.33
N MET A 1023 -38.74 7.84 -30.53
CA MET A 1023 -39.65 6.79 -30.98
C MET A 1023 -41.05 7.39 -31.10
N SER A 1024 -41.42 7.89 -32.29
CA SER A 1024 -42.82 8.15 -32.59
C SER A 1024 -43.50 6.79 -32.81
N VAL A 1025 -44.62 6.57 -32.14
CA VAL A 1025 -45.43 5.34 -32.20
C VAL A 1025 -45.87 5.00 -33.65
N ASP A 1026 -45.75 5.93 -34.59
CA ASP A 1026 -46.10 5.78 -36.02
C ASP A 1026 -44.92 5.63 -36.99
N ARG A 1027 -43.65 5.69 -36.53
CA ARG A 1027 -42.47 5.46 -37.39
C ARG A 1027 -41.55 4.44 -36.75
N GLY A 1028 -41.95 3.18 -36.80
CA GLY A 1028 -41.18 2.05 -36.27
C GLY A 1028 -39.77 1.96 -36.88
N VAL A 1029 -38.79 2.61 -36.26
CA VAL A 1029 -37.37 2.25 -36.36
C VAL A 1029 -37.21 1.00 -35.50
N ASN A 1030 -37.69 -0.12 -36.02
CA ASN A 1030 -37.62 -1.41 -35.35
C ASN A 1030 -36.26 -2.05 -35.70
N LEU A 1031 -35.35 -2.15 -34.72
CA LEU A 1031 -33.96 -2.58 -34.93
C LEU A 1031 -33.76 -4.11 -34.96
N ASP A 1032 -34.83 -4.91 -34.77
CA ASP A 1032 -34.75 -6.38 -34.61
C ASP A 1032 -34.34 -7.26 -35.82
N ARG A 1033 -33.32 -8.12 -35.64
CA ARG A 1033 -33.25 -9.47 -36.23
C ARG A 1033 -34.47 -10.28 -35.80
N THR A 1034 -35.43 -10.69 -36.66
CA THR A 1034 -36.49 -11.58 -36.13
C THR A 1034 -37.84 -11.61 -36.85
N GLY A 1035 -38.07 -12.40 -37.89
CA GLY A 1035 -39.43 -12.65 -38.37
C GLY A 1035 -40.13 -13.65 -37.43
N CYS A 1036 -40.98 -13.20 -36.53
CA CYS A 1036 -41.89 -14.08 -35.80
C CYS A 1036 -43.24 -13.40 -35.55
N THR A 1037 -44.30 -14.09 -35.96
CA THR A 1037 -45.70 -13.68 -35.90
C THR A 1037 -46.24 -13.59 -34.47
N LYS A 1038 -47.13 -12.61 -34.26
CA LYS A 1038 -47.98 -12.35 -33.07
C LYS A 1038 -48.58 -13.60 -32.41
N PRO A 1039 -48.89 -13.52 -31.11
CA PRO A 1039 -50.23 -13.05 -30.69
C PRO A 1039 -50.30 -11.58 -30.26
#